data_AF-A0A524CSP7-F1
#
_entry.id   AF-A0A524CSP7-F1
#
_cell.length_a   1.000
_cell.length_b   1.000
_cell.length_c   1.000
_cell.angle_alpha   90.00
_cell.angle_beta   90.00
_cell.angle_gamma   90.00
#
_symmetry.space_group_name_H-M   'P 1'
#
loop_
_entity.id
_entity.type
_entity.pdbx_description
1 polymer ?
#
loop_
_entity_poly.entity_id
_entity_poly.type
_entity_poly.pdbx_seq_one_letter_code
_entity_poly.pdbx_strand_id
1 'polypeptide(L)'
;MTKTVRRRPRRQRESDDSQKQLTMDGRLITTHSTAHQNTGLKYLVQSFILCSTDRELNKKGKGKRPDPRFRRCSPEPVREELETVTGRKVTDVDLSLLGRYFEKYVELVNLVLGRVYAHKERLEFLGEELNSYRGQGYNLLQKEEYLAYKDNPDIREQCFERLYRNVLENASRIIQSNWLRRQLMESAIDLVRENRDLLLRLLKNKYVPSQLIKDLRARFENTKNHSSSSGYYFALSVLKQLRRGLDEHILDKRGEGLGYRPSQRRRVRQYLGDETECSAVMSLVESRLQQFATEGYPFQTPRMISYSEDFSASTENMPGQGYWYSQDLQRENEILFFVKLPEPMEGKELQDSPFRIRTLPFRFFDWLPRAVARDRVKADRAEREGKHMRAKKLRFRAMRFEDQHTQLVNTIELQHATYQLVKWKNRKDADPEKVAQLKEKVQRLRKSRTCGPSRLLLRNHRVTLQIPFHPPTRKMVNDVLGKRRYNRSAGADRGIRVPIVLSVRNGNNEYTDKMLPFGTLVEKRDTLRDQTRHLSSRIALMRNNWEGKHGKDYPKPGHLRKKERHLAAIWQKIRRLDREIARQIASATVWFCERHGVKTLYLENLKNYKPPGGYGTLSWRLSSNLWSKVLETIQYMRESLGHRRGGIWTVSPAWTSQKCHACGEKGLRVETQDSTTERRAGEFFYCPHCGEQIHADVNAARNILDSHTEQPSAVAGRTI
;
A
#
# COMPACT_ATOMS: atom_id res chain seq x y z
N MET A 1 40.40 -61.21 -28.75
CA MET A 1 41.61 -60.69 -28.07
C MET A 1 41.29 -59.32 -27.46
N THR A 2 41.07 -59.31 -26.15
CA THR A 2 40.78 -58.13 -25.32
C THR A 2 42.09 -57.46 -24.89
N LYS A 3 42.27 -56.16 -25.17
CA LYS A 3 43.39 -55.36 -24.64
C LYS A 3 42.91 -54.44 -23.52
N THR A 4 43.40 -54.76 -22.33
CA THR A 4 43.25 -54.11 -21.03
C THR A 4 44.08 -52.83 -20.97
N VAL A 5 43.48 -51.69 -20.58
CA VAL A 5 44.22 -50.45 -20.26
C VAL A 5 44.28 -50.27 -18.74
N ARG A 6 45.50 -50.33 -18.20
CA ARG A 6 45.85 -50.14 -16.79
C ARG A 6 45.53 -48.72 -16.30
N ARG A 7 44.77 -48.58 -15.21
CA ARG A 7 44.64 -47.34 -14.44
C ARG A 7 45.71 -47.28 -13.35
N ARG A 8 46.46 -46.16 -13.26
CA ARG A 8 47.35 -45.84 -12.14
C ARG A 8 46.54 -45.44 -10.89
N PRO A 9 46.97 -45.75 -9.66
CA PRO A 9 46.27 -45.38 -8.44
C PRO A 9 46.53 -43.90 -8.08
N ARG A 10 45.48 -43.21 -7.63
CA ARG A 10 45.51 -41.80 -7.22
C ARG A 10 45.98 -41.71 -5.76
N ARG A 11 47.11 -41.03 -5.50
CA ARG A 11 47.55 -40.65 -4.14
C ARG A 11 46.49 -39.77 -3.46
N GLN A 12 46.11 -40.12 -2.23
CA GLN A 12 45.35 -39.24 -1.33
C GLN A 12 46.25 -38.08 -0.88
N ARG A 13 45.78 -36.85 -1.07
CA ARG A 13 46.29 -35.67 -0.36
C ARG A 13 45.48 -35.55 0.93
N GLU A 14 46.16 -35.46 2.05
CA GLU A 14 45.58 -35.10 3.35
C GLU A 14 44.92 -33.72 3.25
N SER A 15 43.69 -33.60 3.77
CA SER A 15 42.90 -32.36 3.75
C SER A 15 43.02 -31.64 5.09
N ASP A 16 43.42 -30.37 5.05
CA ASP A 16 43.46 -29.44 6.19
C ASP A 16 42.12 -29.35 6.95
N ASP A 17 42.22 -29.36 8.28
CA ASP A 17 41.15 -29.54 9.27
C ASP A 17 40.34 -28.25 9.59
N SER A 18 40.03 -27.41 8.60
CA SER A 18 39.40 -26.09 8.84
C SER A 18 38.02 -25.89 8.18
N GLN A 19 36.96 -26.41 8.82
CA GLN A 19 35.62 -25.80 8.93
C GLN A 19 34.63 -26.74 9.66
N LYS A 20 34.64 -26.69 10.99
CA LYS A 20 33.66 -27.39 11.86
C LYS A 20 32.51 -26.41 12.19
N GLN A 21 31.26 -26.79 11.95
CA GLN A 21 30.07 -25.95 12.21
C GLN A 21 29.43 -26.37 13.55
N LEU A 22 29.23 -25.42 14.48
CA LEU A 22 28.64 -25.67 15.81
C LEU A 22 27.10 -25.52 15.80
N THR A 23 26.37 -26.34 16.57
CA THR A 23 24.96 -26.09 16.91
C THR A 23 24.84 -25.00 17.98
N MET A 24 23.61 -24.50 18.21
CA MET A 24 23.27 -23.58 19.33
C MET A 24 23.65 -24.12 20.71
N ASP A 25 23.87 -25.43 20.79
CA ASP A 25 24.26 -26.15 22.00
C ASP A 25 25.77 -26.35 22.16
N GLY A 26 26.60 -25.77 21.29
CA GLY A 26 28.06 -25.86 21.39
C GLY A 26 28.67 -27.20 20.95
N ARG A 27 27.97 -28.00 20.12
CA ARG A 27 28.51 -29.29 19.63
C ARG A 27 29.04 -29.23 18.20
N LEU A 28 30.22 -29.81 17.98
CA LEU A 28 30.98 -29.81 16.72
C LEU A 28 30.38 -30.75 15.66
N ILE A 29 30.40 -30.31 14.40
CA ILE A 29 30.07 -31.13 13.22
C ILE A 29 31.30 -31.14 12.29
N THR A 30 31.86 -32.31 12.01
CA THR A 30 32.82 -32.53 10.91
C THR A 30 32.06 -32.64 9.60
N THR A 31 32.49 -31.87 8.60
CA THR A 31 31.88 -31.86 7.27
C THR A 31 32.75 -32.65 6.28
N HIS A 32 32.22 -33.75 5.74
CA HIS A 32 32.77 -34.36 4.53
C HIS A 32 31.79 -34.05 3.38
N SER A 33 32.07 -33.00 2.62
CA SER A 33 31.41 -32.75 1.32
C SER A 33 32.26 -31.80 0.49
N THR A 34 32.87 -32.35 -0.56
CA THR A 34 33.87 -31.74 -1.44
C THR A 34 33.26 -31.01 -2.66
N ALA A 35 32.07 -30.41 -2.56
CA ALA A 35 31.37 -29.90 -3.77
C ALA A 35 31.06 -28.38 -3.83
N HIS A 36 31.56 -27.54 -2.92
CA HIS A 36 31.09 -26.13 -2.83
C HIS A 36 32.13 -25.00 -2.93
N GLN A 37 33.35 -25.24 -3.42
CA GLN A 37 34.40 -24.22 -3.27
C GLN A 37 34.53 -23.13 -4.36
N ASN A 38 33.85 -23.17 -5.51
CA ASN A 38 34.21 -22.29 -6.64
C ASN A 38 33.21 -21.23 -7.13
N THR A 39 32.31 -20.72 -6.29
CA THR A 39 31.58 -19.48 -6.63
C THR A 39 31.63 -18.48 -5.48
N GLY A 40 32.57 -17.53 -5.56
CA GLY A 40 32.79 -16.42 -4.62
C GLY A 40 31.67 -15.37 -4.61
N LEU A 41 30.42 -15.80 -4.45
CA LEU A 41 29.26 -14.94 -4.25
C LEU A 41 28.65 -15.23 -2.87
N LYS A 42 29.36 -14.82 -1.81
CA LYS A 42 28.78 -14.68 -0.47
C LYS A 42 28.28 -13.25 -0.31
N TYR A 43 27.06 -12.97 -0.78
CA TYR A 43 26.33 -11.76 -0.40
C TYR A 43 24.92 -12.10 0.10
N LEU A 44 24.72 -11.85 1.40
CA LEU A 44 23.54 -11.24 2.01
C LEU A 44 22.16 -11.62 1.46
N VAL A 45 21.77 -12.90 1.57
CA VAL A 45 20.43 -13.31 2.07
C VAL A 45 20.59 -14.76 2.51
N GLN A 46 20.82 -15.01 3.81
CA GLN A 46 20.39 -16.29 4.35
C GLN A 46 18.87 -16.24 4.50
N SER A 47 18.25 -17.08 3.71
CA SER A 47 16.84 -17.39 3.71
C SER A 47 16.37 -17.80 5.10
N PHE A 48 15.16 -17.36 5.46
CA PHE A 48 14.28 -17.98 6.46
C PHE A 48 14.31 -19.50 6.32
N ILE A 49 14.16 -20.32 7.36
CA ILE A 49 14.19 -21.81 7.29
C ILE A 49 13.13 -22.50 8.20
N LEU A 50 12.22 -23.34 7.69
CA LEU A 50 11.22 -24.19 8.44
C LEU A 50 11.21 -25.70 8.05
N CYS A 51 12.27 -26.48 8.22
CA CYS A 51 12.24 -27.96 8.03
C CYS A 51 11.76 -28.55 6.66
N SER A 52 12.70 -28.74 5.71
CA SER A 52 12.51 -29.59 4.51
C SER A 52 12.79 -31.08 4.79
N THR A 53 12.26 -32.01 3.97
CA THR A 53 12.47 -33.48 4.07
C THR A 53 13.72 -33.98 3.35
N ASP A 54 14.19 -33.30 2.30
CA ASP A 54 15.04 -33.96 1.29
C ASP A 54 16.53 -33.64 1.43
N ARG A 55 16.93 -33.06 2.56
CA ARG A 55 18.33 -33.12 2.96
C ARG A 55 18.58 -34.52 3.55
N GLU A 56 19.46 -35.30 2.92
CA GLU A 56 20.23 -36.34 3.63
C GLU A 56 21.12 -35.64 4.66
N LEU A 57 20.46 -35.22 5.74
CA LEU A 57 21.10 -34.84 6.98
C LEU A 57 21.70 -36.11 7.53
N ASN A 58 23.03 -36.14 7.59
CA ASN A 58 23.79 -37.15 8.31
C ASN A 58 23.06 -37.41 9.65
N LYS A 59 22.51 -38.62 9.80
CA LYS A 59 21.42 -38.97 10.74
C LYS A 59 21.78 -38.81 12.24
N LYS A 60 22.93 -38.23 12.58
CA LYS A 60 23.52 -38.17 13.93
C LYS A 60 23.39 -36.83 14.66
N GLY A 61 22.65 -35.85 14.13
CA GLY A 61 22.37 -34.58 14.82
C GLY A 61 21.08 -34.61 15.67
N LYS A 62 21.17 -34.33 16.98
CA LYS A 62 20.04 -34.36 17.93
C LYS A 62 18.99 -33.23 17.78
N GLY A 63 19.08 -32.34 16.80
CA GLY A 63 18.09 -31.28 16.54
C GLY A 63 16.78 -31.73 15.88
N LYS A 64 16.41 -33.02 15.99
CA LYS A 64 15.24 -33.64 15.35
C LYS A 64 14.11 -34.01 16.30
N ARG A 65 14.21 -33.75 17.61
CA ARG A 65 13.12 -34.02 18.54
C ARG A 65 12.79 -32.75 19.33
N PRO A 66 11.49 -32.40 19.51
CA PRO A 66 11.13 -31.40 20.48
C PRO A 66 11.78 -31.77 21.81
N ASP A 67 12.17 -30.75 22.59
CA ASP A 67 12.53 -30.96 23.99
C ASP A 67 11.41 -31.82 24.63
N PRO A 68 11.73 -32.99 25.22
CA PRO A 68 10.73 -33.86 25.84
C PRO A 68 9.84 -33.13 26.87
N ARG A 69 10.29 -32.00 27.41
CA ARG A 69 9.56 -31.15 28.36
C ARG A 69 8.38 -30.40 27.72
N PHE A 70 8.43 -30.10 26.42
CA PHE A 70 7.31 -29.49 25.68
C PHE A 70 6.04 -30.36 25.71
N ARG A 71 6.17 -31.68 25.88
CA ARG A 71 5.04 -32.61 26.00
C ARG A 71 4.32 -32.55 27.35
N ARG A 72 4.91 -31.92 28.38
CA ARG A 72 4.49 -32.08 29.78
C ARG A 72 3.75 -30.88 30.37
N CYS A 73 3.73 -29.71 29.72
CA CYS A 73 3.36 -28.45 30.37
C CYS A 73 2.16 -27.70 29.75
N SER A 74 1.48 -28.23 28.73
CA SER A 74 0.35 -27.55 28.08
C SER A 74 -0.87 -28.48 27.94
N PRO A 75 -2.10 -27.98 28.15
CA PRO A 75 -3.32 -28.75 27.88
C PRO A 75 -3.32 -29.27 26.44
N GLU A 76 -3.79 -30.50 26.21
CA GLU A 76 -3.90 -31.11 24.87
C GLU A 76 -4.42 -30.17 23.75
N PRO A 77 -5.48 -29.36 23.95
CA PRO A 77 -5.96 -28.47 22.90
C PRO A 77 -4.98 -27.36 22.50
N VAL A 78 -4.21 -26.82 23.46
CA VAL A 78 -3.20 -25.78 23.22
C VAL A 78 -1.98 -26.37 22.52
N ARG A 79 -1.63 -27.62 22.88
CA ARG A 79 -0.56 -28.38 22.26
C ARG A 79 -0.85 -28.70 20.79
N GLU A 80 -2.07 -29.15 20.48
CA GLU A 80 -2.47 -29.48 19.11
C GLU A 80 -2.49 -28.23 18.22
N GLU A 81 -2.95 -27.09 18.76
CA GLU A 81 -2.95 -25.79 18.09
C GLU A 81 -1.52 -25.25 17.83
N LEU A 82 -0.61 -25.34 18.81
CA LEU A 82 0.80 -24.97 18.65
C LEU A 82 1.56 -25.89 17.69
N GLU A 83 1.31 -27.20 17.74
CA GLU A 83 1.87 -28.18 16.80
C GLU A 83 1.38 -27.92 15.37
N THR A 84 0.09 -27.56 15.20
CA THR A 84 -0.41 -27.12 13.89
C THR A 84 0.30 -25.85 13.44
N VAL A 85 0.44 -24.84 14.29
CA VAL A 85 0.92 -23.47 13.96
C VAL A 85 2.44 -23.30 13.97
N THR A 86 3.23 -24.24 14.50
CA THR A 86 4.71 -24.09 14.51
C THR A 86 5.50 -25.34 14.06
N GLY A 87 4.89 -26.54 14.05
CA GLY A 87 5.61 -27.82 13.95
C GLY A 87 5.33 -28.70 12.73
N ARG A 88 4.27 -28.43 11.96
CA ARG A 88 3.95 -29.23 10.77
C ARG A 88 4.79 -28.81 9.58
N LYS A 89 5.42 -29.80 8.93
CA LYS A 89 5.88 -29.63 7.55
C LYS A 89 4.64 -29.46 6.66
N VAL A 90 4.56 -28.36 5.94
CA VAL A 90 3.45 -28.05 5.05
C VAL A 90 3.69 -28.80 3.73
N THR A 91 3.09 -29.99 3.60
CA THR A 91 3.18 -30.80 2.37
C THR A 91 2.24 -30.27 1.27
N ASP A 92 1.10 -29.70 1.68
CA ASP A 92 0.14 -28.99 0.83
C ASP A 92 -0.11 -27.60 1.41
N VAL A 93 -0.11 -26.57 0.56
CA VAL A 93 -0.20 -25.16 0.99
C VAL A 93 -1.58 -24.83 1.54
N ASP A 94 -1.82 -25.09 2.83
CA ASP A 94 -2.94 -24.52 3.57
C ASP A 94 -2.66 -23.05 3.89
N LEU A 95 -3.28 -22.16 3.11
CA LEU A 95 -3.13 -20.71 3.23
C LEU A 95 -3.62 -20.15 4.57
N SER A 96 -4.60 -20.79 5.20
CA SER A 96 -5.10 -20.38 6.51
C SER A 96 -4.15 -20.82 7.63
N LEU A 97 -3.50 -21.96 7.46
CA LEU A 97 -2.41 -22.36 8.32
C LEU A 97 -1.22 -21.40 8.16
N LEU A 98 -0.80 -21.11 6.92
CA LEU A 98 0.29 -20.17 6.62
C LEU A 98 0.07 -18.78 7.21
N GLY A 99 -1.17 -18.26 7.12
CA GLY A 99 -1.54 -16.99 7.75
C GLY A 99 -1.33 -16.99 9.26
N ARG A 100 -1.76 -18.06 9.95
CA ARG A 100 -1.56 -18.21 11.41
C ARG A 100 -0.08 -18.33 11.80
N TYR A 101 0.73 -19.07 11.02
CA TYR A 101 2.19 -19.12 11.21
C TYR A 101 2.81 -17.72 11.11
N PHE A 102 2.38 -16.94 10.12
CA PHE A 102 2.91 -15.59 9.92
C PHE A 102 2.51 -14.64 11.04
N GLU A 103 1.26 -14.69 11.51
CA GLU A 103 0.80 -13.93 12.67
C GLU A 103 1.64 -14.25 13.91
N LYS A 104 1.86 -15.54 14.20
CA LYS A 104 2.69 -15.97 15.34
C LYS A 104 4.15 -15.55 15.19
N TYR A 105 4.68 -15.61 13.98
CA TYR A 105 6.03 -15.13 13.68
C TYR A 105 6.19 -13.63 13.96
N VAL A 106 5.22 -12.80 13.53
CA VAL A 106 5.21 -11.36 13.79
C VAL A 106 5.15 -11.06 15.29
N GLU A 107 4.33 -11.80 16.03
CA GLU A 107 4.24 -11.70 17.49
C GLU A 107 5.60 -11.96 18.17
N LEU A 108 6.27 -13.05 17.79
CA LEU A 108 7.56 -13.43 18.36
C LEU A 108 8.69 -12.45 17.99
N VAL A 109 8.68 -11.91 16.76
CA VAL A 109 9.64 -10.84 16.38
C VAL A 109 9.44 -9.61 17.25
N ASN A 110 8.19 -9.21 17.49
CA ASN A 110 7.89 -8.08 18.37
C ASN A 110 8.25 -8.35 19.83
N LEU A 111 8.13 -9.59 20.30
CA LEU A 111 8.61 -9.99 21.63
C LEU A 111 10.11 -9.79 21.77
N VAL A 112 10.91 -10.30 20.80
CA VAL A 112 12.37 -10.13 20.79
C VAL A 112 12.75 -8.65 20.72
N LEU A 113 12.13 -7.88 19.83
CA LEU A 113 12.35 -6.43 19.75
C LEU A 113 11.99 -5.74 21.06
N GLY A 114 10.89 -6.12 21.71
CA GLY A 114 10.52 -5.60 23.03
C GLY A 114 11.61 -5.80 24.07
N ARG A 115 12.17 -7.02 24.14
CA ARG A 115 13.25 -7.36 25.08
C ARG A 115 14.53 -6.59 24.80
N VAL A 116 15.00 -6.59 23.55
CA VAL A 116 16.24 -5.88 23.17
C VAL A 116 16.13 -4.38 23.48
N TYR A 117 15.01 -3.75 23.15
CA TYR A 117 14.82 -2.32 23.37
C TYR A 117 14.50 -1.94 24.83
N ALA A 118 14.24 -2.91 25.71
CA ALA A 118 14.18 -2.68 27.15
C ALA A 118 15.59 -2.46 27.75
N HIS A 119 16.61 -3.12 27.18
CA HIS A 119 18.01 -2.99 27.60
C HIS A 119 18.75 -1.88 26.83
N LYS A 120 18.49 -0.62 27.20
CA LYS A 120 19.05 0.56 26.49
C LYS A 120 20.58 0.57 26.40
N GLU A 121 21.27 0.14 27.45
CA GLU A 121 22.75 0.10 27.53
C GLU A 121 23.37 -0.87 26.52
N ARG A 122 22.66 -1.98 26.23
CA ARG A 122 23.15 -3.04 25.34
C ARG A 122 22.80 -2.78 23.87
N LEU A 123 21.79 -1.95 23.61
CA LEU A 123 21.27 -1.69 22.27
C LEU A 123 22.31 -1.08 21.32
N GLU A 124 23.13 -0.15 21.82
CA GLU A 124 24.13 0.53 20.99
C GLU A 124 25.24 -0.44 20.56
N PHE A 125 25.76 -1.21 21.51
CA PHE A 125 26.75 -2.25 21.27
C PHE A 125 26.24 -3.31 20.29
N LEU A 126 25.01 -3.81 20.48
CA LEU A 126 24.40 -4.77 19.57
C LEU A 126 24.21 -4.21 18.15
N GLY A 127 23.84 -2.94 18.04
CA GLY A 127 23.71 -2.25 16.76
C GLY A 127 25.04 -2.17 16.00
N GLU A 128 26.11 -1.79 16.69
CA GLU A 128 27.47 -1.72 16.13
C GLU A 128 28.02 -3.11 15.75
N GLU A 129 27.85 -4.11 16.61
CA GLU A 129 28.24 -5.50 16.32
C GLU A 129 27.48 -6.04 15.11
N LEU A 130 26.17 -5.86 15.05
CA LEU A 130 25.35 -6.30 13.91
C LEU A 130 25.75 -5.60 12.61
N ASN A 131 26.19 -4.34 12.70
CA ASN A 131 26.62 -3.58 11.54
C ASN A 131 28.01 -3.98 11.03
N SER A 132 28.92 -4.32 11.92
CA SER A 132 30.29 -4.76 11.59
C SER A 132 30.37 -6.24 11.23
N TYR A 133 29.45 -7.06 11.73
CA TYR A 133 29.45 -8.50 11.54
C TYR A 133 28.99 -8.92 10.15
N ARG A 134 29.84 -9.67 9.44
CA ARG A 134 29.55 -10.21 8.09
C ARG A 134 28.83 -11.57 8.08
N GLY A 135 28.41 -12.07 9.25
CA GLY A 135 27.72 -13.34 9.42
C GLY A 135 26.21 -13.19 9.64
N GLN A 136 25.56 -14.23 10.18
CA GLN A 136 24.11 -14.22 10.45
C GLN A 136 23.80 -13.49 11.75
N GLY A 137 22.90 -12.51 11.72
CA GLY A 137 22.61 -11.70 12.90
C GLY A 137 22.04 -12.49 14.08
N TYR A 138 21.36 -13.61 13.83
CA TYR A 138 20.92 -14.48 14.93
C TYR A 138 22.08 -15.08 15.74
N ASN A 139 23.27 -15.27 15.14
CA ASN A 139 24.44 -15.81 15.87
C ASN A 139 24.95 -14.86 16.96
N LEU A 140 24.67 -13.56 16.81
CA LEU A 140 24.98 -12.54 17.81
C LEU A 140 23.87 -12.50 18.85
N LEU A 141 22.62 -12.33 18.40
CA LEU A 141 21.48 -12.22 19.31
C LEU A 141 21.28 -13.45 20.19
N GLN A 142 21.60 -14.65 19.72
CA GLN A 142 21.45 -15.86 20.53
C GLN A 142 22.39 -15.96 21.73
N LYS A 143 23.49 -15.20 21.73
CA LYS A 143 24.48 -15.19 22.82
C LYS A 143 23.98 -14.35 23.99
N GLU A 144 23.00 -13.49 23.76
CA GLU A 144 22.37 -12.69 24.79
C GLU A 144 21.48 -13.60 25.65
N GLU A 145 21.74 -13.65 26.95
CA GLU A 145 21.07 -14.56 27.90
C GLU A 145 19.54 -14.41 27.87
N TYR A 146 19.04 -13.17 27.79
CA TYR A 146 17.61 -12.87 27.71
C TYR A 146 16.96 -13.19 26.34
N LEU A 147 17.74 -13.65 25.35
CA LEU A 147 17.26 -14.14 24.06
C LEU A 147 17.64 -15.60 23.81
N ALA A 148 18.49 -16.20 24.64
CA ALA A 148 18.96 -17.56 24.47
C ALA A 148 17.78 -18.54 24.55
N TYR A 149 17.63 -19.38 23.53
CA TYR A 149 16.47 -20.29 23.44
C TYR A 149 16.38 -21.24 24.65
N LYS A 150 17.51 -21.64 25.23
CA LYS A 150 17.54 -22.57 26.38
C LYS A 150 17.09 -21.94 27.68
N ASP A 151 17.35 -20.66 27.84
CA ASP A 151 17.22 -19.98 29.14
C ASP A 151 15.85 -19.31 29.28
N ASN A 152 15.07 -19.26 28.18
CA ASN A 152 13.79 -18.57 28.11
C ASN A 152 12.62 -19.55 27.90
N PRO A 153 11.99 -20.08 28.97
CA PRO A 153 10.90 -21.05 28.86
C PRO A 153 9.69 -20.52 28.11
N ASP A 154 9.35 -19.24 28.27
CA ASP A 154 8.21 -18.61 27.62
C ASP A 154 8.35 -18.52 26.09
N ILE A 155 9.58 -18.51 25.56
CA ILE A 155 9.87 -18.61 24.12
C ILE A 155 9.79 -20.06 23.65
N ARG A 156 10.34 -20.99 24.44
CA ARG A 156 10.31 -22.44 24.13
C ARG A 156 8.89 -23.00 24.09
N GLU A 157 8.01 -22.50 24.95
CA GLU A 157 6.60 -22.89 25.00
C GLU A 157 5.81 -22.37 23.80
N GLN A 158 6.26 -21.29 23.16
CA GLN A 158 5.55 -20.65 22.05
C GLN A 158 6.03 -21.09 20.66
N CYS A 159 7.27 -21.57 20.51
CA CYS A 159 7.80 -21.95 19.20
C CYS A 159 9.00 -22.91 19.25
N PHE A 160 9.20 -23.61 18.12
CA PHE A 160 10.38 -24.44 17.91
C PHE A 160 11.64 -23.59 17.69
N GLU A 161 12.79 -24.09 18.15
CA GLU A 161 14.12 -23.46 18.03
C GLU A 161 14.42 -22.95 16.61
N ARG A 162 14.04 -23.73 15.60
CA ARG A 162 14.28 -23.37 14.19
C ARG A 162 13.46 -22.17 13.73
N LEU A 163 12.20 -22.05 14.17
CA LEU A 163 11.37 -20.88 13.91
C LEU A 163 11.96 -19.67 14.65
N TYR A 164 12.38 -19.88 15.90
CA TYR A 164 12.99 -18.84 16.73
C TYR A 164 14.30 -18.29 16.15
N ARG A 165 15.13 -19.14 15.53
CA ARG A 165 16.30 -18.67 14.76
C ARG A 165 15.94 -17.65 13.68
N ASN A 166 14.84 -17.86 12.96
CA ASN A 166 14.37 -16.89 11.96
C ASN A 166 13.79 -15.63 12.59
N VAL A 167 13.19 -15.74 13.78
CA VAL A 167 12.71 -14.61 14.56
C VAL A 167 13.89 -13.71 14.91
N LEU A 168 14.95 -14.29 15.49
CA LEU A 168 16.19 -13.59 15.82
C LEU A 168 16.84 -12.96 14.60
N GLU A 169 16.94 -13.68 13.48
CA GLU A 169 17.52 -13.13 12.25
C GLU A 169 16.76 -11.90 11.75
N ASN A 170 15.43 -11.91 11.75
CA ASN A 170 14.66 -10.75 11.31
C ASN A 170 14.68 -9.60 12.33
N ALA A 171 14.61 -9.91 13.62
CA ALA A 171 14.81 -8.92 14.67
C ALA A 171 16.17 -8.23 14.52
N SER A 172 17.24 -8.97 14.23
CA SER A 172 18.59 -8.43 14.03
C SER A 172 18.65 -7.42 12.88
N ARG A 173 17.97 -7.69 11.76
CA ARG A 173 17.88 -6.77 10.61
C ARG A 173 17.12 -5.49 10.97
N ILE A 174 16.03 -5.62 11.72
CA ILE A 174 15.24 -4.49 12.20
C ILE A 174 16.08 -3.63 13.16
N ILE A 175 16.80 -4.26 14.09
CA ILE A 175 17.72 -3.59 15.02
C ILE A 175 18.81 -2.86 14.27
N GLN A 176 19.52 -3.53 13.36
CA GLN A 176 20.58 -2.93 12.54
C GLN A 176 20.06 -1.74 11.73
N SER A 177 18.91 -1.89 11.06
CA SER A 177 18.31 -0.80 10.27
C SER A 177 17.88 0.38 11.15
N ASN A 178 17.34 0.11 12.34
CA ASN A 178 16.96 1.15 13.30
C ASN A 178 18.19 1.87 13.86
N TRP A 179 19.25 1.14 14.19
CA TRP A 179 20.52 1.69 14.63
C TRP A 179 21.14 2.60 13.56
N LEU A 180 21.25 2.14 12.32
CA LEU A 180 21.71 2.97 11.19
C LEU A 180 20.86 4.24 11.02
N ARG A 181 19.56 4.15 11.27
CA ARG A 181 18.65 5.31 11.22
C ARG A 181 18.91 6.31 12.35
N ARG A 182 19.28 5.84 13.54
CA ARG A 182 19.65 6.68 14.70
C ARG A 182 20.95 7.43 14.42
N GLN A 183 21.97 6.71 13.97
CA GLN A 183 23.26 7.29 13.56
C GLN A 183 23.10 8.36 12.46
N LEU A 184 22.24 8.09 11.47
CA LEU A 184 21.93 9.06 10.43
C LEU A 184 21.11 10.26 10.94
N MET A 185 20.28 10.08 11.97
CA MET A 185 19.52 11.15 12.61
C MET A 185 20.42 12.07 13.41
N GLU A 186 21.37 11.53 14.17
CA GLU A 186 22.40 12.30 14.87
C GLU A 186 23.21 13.14 13.90
N SER A 187 23.71 12.52 12.82
CA SER A 187 24.40 13.24 11.73
C SER A 187 23.54 14.33 11.09
N ALA A 188 22.23 14.11 10.97
CA ALA A 188 21.31 15.09 10.43
C ALA A 188 21.06 16.26 11.39
N ILE A 189 20.99 16.00 12.69
CA ILE A 189 20.85 17.01 13.74
C ILE A 189 22.09 17.90 13.76
N ASP A 190 23.29 17.32 13.75
CA ASP A 190 24.54 18.08 13.75
C ASP A 190 24.67 18.95 12.49
N LEU A 191 24.36 18.39 11.32
CA LEU A 191 24.42 19.11 10.05
C LEU A 191 23.52 20.36 10.02
N VAL A 192 22.31 20.28 10.58
CA VAL A 192 21.40 21.44 10.62
C VAL A 192 21.69 22.39 11.79
N ARG A 193 22.38 21.93 12.84
CA ARG A 193 22.87 22.79 13.93
C ARG A 193 24.05 23.65 13.48
N GLU A 194 24.98 23.06 12.72
CA GLU A 194 26.15 23.77 12.19
C GLU A 194 25.80 24.79 11.10
N ASN A 195 24.69 24.57 10.37
CA ASN A 195 24.30 25.42 9.25
C ASN A 195 22.85 25.91 9.37
N ARG A 196 22.72 27.13 9.91
CA ARG A 196 21.44 27.81 10.13
C ARG A 196 20.65 28.06 8.84
N ASP A 197 21.32 28.31 7.71
CA ASP A 197 20.66 28.48 6.41
C ASP A 197 20.06 27.15 5.89
N LEU A 198 20.75 26.03 6.07
CA LEU A 198 20.21 24.71 5.76
C LEU A 198 19.00 24.35 6.63
N LEU A 199 19.05 24.69 7.92
CA LEU A 199 17.91 24.53 8.85
C LEU A 199 16.71 25.37 8.40
N LEU A 200 16.93 26.65 8.10
CA LEU A 200 15.89 27.55 7.60
C LEU A 200 15.28 27.01 6.30
N ARG A 201 16.11 26.55 5.35
CA ARG A 201 15.64 25.94 4.10
C ARG A 201 14.87 24.65 4.35
N LEU A 202 15.28 23.80 5.29
CA LEU A 202 14.56 22.57 5.66
C LEU A 202 13.14 22.90 6.13
N LEU A 203 12.98 23.91 6.98
CA LEU A 203 11.71 24.33 7.56
C LEU A 203 10.85 25.16 6.61
N LYS A 204 11.43 26.09 5.85
CA LYS A 204 10.72 27.00 4.94
C LYS A 204 10.30 26.34 3.63
N ASN A 205 11.11 25.42 3.10
CA ASN A 205 10.83 24.83 1.79
C ASN A 205 9.74 23.77 1.82
N LYS A 206 9.00 23.71 0.71
CA LYS A 206 7.97 22.69 0.50
C LYS A 206 8.57 21.28 0.49
N TYR A 207 9.70 21.12 -0.19
CA TYR A 207 10.44 19.87 -0.30
C TYR A 207 11.75 19.96 0.48
N VAL A 208 12.26 18.82 0.93
CA VAL A 208 13.59 18.76 1.54
C VAL A 208 14.62 19.13 0.46
N PRO A 209 15.55 20.08 0.72
CA PRO A 209 16.55 20.48 -0.27
C PRO A 209 17.39 19.29 -0.73
N SER A 210 17.63 19.17 -2.04
CA SER A 210 18.46 18.09 -2.59
C SER A 210 19.91 18.17 -2.11
N GLN A 211 20.43 19.39 -1.92
CA GLN A 211 21.76 19.64 -1.37
C GLN A 211 21.90 19.07 0.05
N LEU A 212 20.97 19.37 0.95
CA LEU A 212 20.95 18.84 2.31
C LEU A 212 20.97 17.30 2.36
N ILE A 213 20.30 16.63 1.40
CA ILE A 213 20.32 15.16 1.31
C ILE A 213 21.68 14.66 0.84
N LYS A 214 22.35 15.37 -0.08
CA LYS A 214 23.71 15.02 -0.54
C LYS A 214 24.73 15.23 0.57
N ASP A 215 24.64 16.34 1.30
CA ASP A 215 25.56 16.69 2.39
C ASP A 215 25.46 15.68 3.54
N LEU A 216 24.24 15.34 3.95
CA LEU A 216 24.00 14.30 4.96
C LEU A 216 24.57 12.94 4.53
N ARG A 217 24.43 12.59 3.25
CA ARG A 217 25.01 11.36 2.72
C ARG A 217 26.53 11.39 2.71
N ALA A 218 27.14 12.48 2.27
CA ALA A 218 28.60 12.62 2.24
C ALA A 218 29.18 12.51 3.65
N ARG A 219 28.54 13.15 4.64
CA ARG A 219 28.95 13.06 6.05
C ARG A 219 28.86 11.63 6.61
N PHE A 220 27.83 10.89 6.21
CA PHE A 220 27.61 9.49 6.63
C PHE A 220 28.49 8.48 5.86
N GLU A 221 28.82 8.74 4.59
CA GLU A 221 29.73 7.92 3.77
C GLU A 221 31.19 8.07 4.23
N ASN A 222 31.59 9.25 4.73
CA ASN A 222 32.92 9.51 5.29
C ASN A 222 33.17 8.86 6.67
N THR A 223 32.15 8.30 7.34
CA THR A 223 32.24 7.83 8.73
C THR A 223 32.46 6.32 8.91
N LYS A 224 32.55 5.49 7.86
CA LYS A 224 33.18 4.13 7.79
C LYS A 224 32.71 3.37 6.54
N ASN A 225 33.53 2.41 6.09
CA ASN A 225 33.38 1.52 4.91
C ASN A 225 32.01 0.81 4.79
N HIS A 226 30.98 1.50 4.30
CA HIS A 226 29.67 0.90 4.04
C HIS A 226 29.36 0.82 2.54
N SER A 227 29.19 -0.40 2.05
CA SER A 227 28.87 -0.70 0.66
C SER A 227 27.47 -0.21 0.28
N SER A 228 27.43 0.92 -0.44
CA SER A 228 26.62 1.14 -1.64
C SER A 228 25.29 0.36 -1.76
N SER A 229 24.20 0.85 -1.16
CA SER A 229 22.83 0.65 -1.67
C SER A 229 21.79 1.41 -0.85
N SER A 230 21.12 2.41 -1.46
CA SER A 230 19.89 3.12 -1.01
C SER A 230 19.96 4.43 -0.18
N GLY A 231 21.14 5.05 0.01
CA GLY A 231 21.33 6.19 0.92
C GLY A 231 20.44 7.45 0.71
N TYR A 232 20.00 7.77 -0.52
CA TYR A 232 19.23 8.99 -0.78
C TYR A 232 17.83 9.00 -0.16
N TYR A 233 17.05 7.95 -0.38
CA TYR A 233 15.69 7.88 0.16
C TYR A 233 15.68 7.66 1.68
N PHE A 234 16.71 6.95 2.18
CA PHE A 234 16.91 6.76 3.60
C PHE A 234 17.24 8.08 4.32
N ALA A 235 18.20 8.86 3.80
CA ALA A 235 18.51 10.22 4.27
C ALA A 235 17.32 11.17 4.16
N LEU A 236 16.61 11.15 3.03
CA LEU A 236 15.38 11.93 2.84
C LEU A 236 14.30 11.58 3.89
N SER A 237 14.15 10.30 4.24
CA SER A 237 13.21 9.85 5.26
C SER A 237 13.57 10.40 6.64
N VAL A 238 14.85 10.36 7.03
CA VAL A 238 15.35 10.90 8.30
C VAL A 238 15.13 12.41 8.37
N LEU A 239 15.48 13.17 7.33
CA LEU A 239 15.26 14.61 7.28
C LEU A 239 13.77 15.00 7.36
N LYS A 240 12.88 14.20 6.74
CA LYS A 240 11.42 14.39 6.88
C LYS A 240 10.94 14.15 8.31
N GLN A 241 11.53 13.17 9.00
CA GLN A 241 11.21 12.84 10.39
C GLN A 241 11.72 13.92 11.34
N LEU A 242 12.97 14.36 11.20
CA LEU A 242 13.53 15.48 11.96
C LEU A 242 12.66 16.72 11.80
N ARG A 243 12.39 17.12 10.56
CA ARG A 243 11.51 18.26 10.25
C ARG A 243 10.12 18.11 10.85
N ARG A 244 9.57 16.90 10.90
CA ARG A 244 8.28 16.65 11.54
C ARG A 244 8.35 16.89 13.05
N GLY A 245 9.37 16.37 13.72
CA GLY A 245 9.56 16.60 15.16
C GLY A 245 9.73 18.09 15.49
N LEU A 246 10.46 18.83 14.65
CA LEU A 246 10.61 20.28 14.80
C LEU A 246 9.29 21.02 14.59
N ASP A 247 8.56 20.72 13.51
CA ASP A 247 7.27 21.36 13.24
C ASP A 247 6.24 21.08 14.36
N GLU A 248 6.21 19.86 14.89
CA GLU A 248 5.33 19.49 16.01
C GLU A 248 5.71 20.26 17.27
N HIS A 249 7.01 20.41 17.57
CA HIS A 249 7.48 21.20 18.72
C HIS A 249 7.14 22.70 18.61
N ILE A 250 7.33 23.29 17.42
CA ILE A 250 6.99 24.70 17.17
C ILE A 250 5.50 24.94 17.44
N LEU A 251 4.63 24.08 16.91
CA LEU A 251 3.18 24.24 17.05
C LEU A 251 2.71 23.99 18.48
N ASP A 252 3.27 22.98 19.15
CA ASP A 252 2.97 22.67 20.55
C ASP A 252 3.33 23.83 21.48
N LYS A 253 4.54 24.41 21.33
CA LYS A 253 4.96 25.58 22.11
C LYS A 253 4.15 26.84 21.84
N ARG A 254 3.46 26.90 20.71
CA ARG A 254 2.52 27.99 20.36
C ARG A 254 1.06 27.66 20.71
N GLY A 255 0.80 26.55 21.42
CA GLY A 255 -0.55 26.16 21.86
C GLY A 255 -1.46 25.72 20.71
N GLU A 256 -0.89 25.34 19.57
CA GLU A 256 -1.66 25.00 18.38
C GLU A 256 -1.88 23.50 18.22
N GLY A 257 -3.13 23.12 17.94
CA GLY A 257 -3.46 21.73 17.64
C GLY A 257 -2.68 21.19 16.43
N LEU A 258 -2.09 20.00 16.58
CA LEU A 258 -1.22 19.40 15.57
C LEU A 258 -1.93 19.12 14.24
N GLY A 259 -3.23 18.83 14.19
CA GLY A 259 -4.00 18.72 12.94
C GLY A 259 -3.35 17.82 11.85
N TYR A 260 -3.68 18.05 10.58
CA TYR A 260 -3.11 17.29 9.46
C TYR A 260 -1.76 17.86 8.97
N ARG A 261 -0.84 16.99 8.53
CA ARG A 261 0.56 17.34 8.24
C ARG A 261 0.78 18.52 7.26
N PRO A 262 0.12 18.59 6.10
CA PRO A 262 0.15 19.78 5.24
C PRO A 262 -0.32 21.09 5.89
N SER A 263 -1.22 21.02 6.87
CA SER A 263 -1.66 22.20 7.63
C SER A 263 -0.55 22.68 8.56
N GLN A 264 0.07 21.75 9.31
CA GLN A 264 1.25 22.03 10.14
C GLN A 264 2.34 22.75 9.34
N ARG A 265 2.69 22.20 8.17
CA ARG A 265 3.71 22.77 7.27
C ARG A 265 3.38 24.17 6.79
N ARG A 266 2.10 24.46 6.54
CA ARG A 266 1.68 25.79 6.09
C ARG A 266 1.84 26.81 7.21
N ARG A 267 1.43 26.47 8.43
CA ARG A 267 1.49 27.35 9.61
C ARG A 267 2.93 27.65 10.00
N VAL A 268 3.77 26.61 10.14
CA VAL A 268 5.20 26.81 10.40
C VAL A 268 5.87 27.66 9.31
N ARG A 269 5.51 27.47 8.02
CA ARG A 269 6.05 28.29 6.93
C ARG A 269 5.59 29.75 6.99
N GLN A 270 4.38 30.01 7.49
CA GLN A 270 3.85 31.36 7.67
C GLN A 270 4.68 32.11 8.72
N TYR A 271 5.01 31.45 9.83
CA TYR A 271 5.86 32.01 10.88
C TYR A 271 7.30 32.26 10.45
N LEU A 272 7.81 31.49 9.49
CA LEU A 272 9.11 31.71 8.86
C LEU A 272 9.08 32.71 7.69
N GLY A 273 7.91 33.32 7.45
CA GLY A 273 7.69 34.36 6.45
C GLY A 273 7.80 35.78 7.01
N ASP A 274 7.54 35.96 8.30
CA ASP A 274 7.71 37.22 9.05
C ASP A 274 9.08 37.23 9.74
N GLU A 275 9.87 38.29 9.59
CA GLU A 275 11.24 38.38 10.13
C GLU A 275 11.28 38.33 11.66
N THR A 276 10.29 38.93 12.31
CA THR A 276 10.21 38.99 13.78
C THR A 276 9.85 37.61 14.35
N GLU A 277 8.85 36.95 13.77
CA GLU A 277 8.44 35.62 14.17
C GLU A 277 9.46 34.54 13.78
N CYS A 278 10.17 34.72 12.66
CA CYS A 278 11.19 33.79 12.21
C CYS A 278 12.30 33.65 13.25
N SER A 279 12.73 34.77 13.86
CA SER A 279 13.76 34.75 14.90
C SER A 279 13.30 33.99 16.15
N ALA A 280 12.05 34.21 16.59
CA ALA A 280 11.46 33.49 17.72
C ALA A 280 11.31 31.98 17.46
N VAL A 281 10.84 31.60 16.26
CA VAL A 281 10.72 30.19 15.86
C VAL A 281 12.09 29.52 15.75
N MET A 282 13.10 30.21 15.20
CA MET A 282 14.45 29.64 15.09
C MET A 282 15.08 29.41 16.46
N SER A 283 14.86 30.31 17.43
CA SER A 283 15.31 30.09 18.82
C SER A 283 14.67 28.84 19.47
N LEU A 284 13.36 28.65 19.29
CA LEU A 284 12.65 27.43 19.74
C LEU A 284 13.23 26.16 19.10
N VAL A 285 13.52 26.22 17.79
CA VAL A 285 14.07 25.09 17.05
C VAL A 285 15.50 24.77 17.48
N GLU A 286 16.34 25.79 17.66
CA GLU A 286 17.72 25.65 18.10
C GLU A 286 17.78 25.03 19.50
N SER A 287 16.92 25.48 20.43
CA SER A 287 16.75 24.86 21.75
C SER A 287 16.36 23.38 21.64
N ARG A 288 15.41 23.04 20.77
CA ARG A 288 14.99 21.65 20.58
C ARG A 288 16.06 20.78 19.90
N LEU A 289 16.82 21.33 18.97
CA LEU A 289 17.95 20.64 18.34
C LEU A 289 19.07 20.40 19.34
N GLN A 290 19.34 21.37 20.22
CA GLN A 290 20.29 21.21 21.32
C GLN A 290 19.85 20.07 22.25
N GLN A 291 18.57 20.04 22.62
CA GLN A 291 18.01 18.95 23.41
C GLN A 291 18.16 17.59 22.69
N PHE A 292 17.89 17.52 21.39
CA PHE A 292 18.07 16.28 20.63
C PHE A 292 19.53 15.84 20.54
N ALA A 293 20.48 16.78 20.54
CA ALA A 293 21.90 16.46 20.54
C ALA A 293 22.38 15.96 21.91
N THR A 294 21.82 16.46 23.01
CA THR A 294 22.23 16.07 24.37
C THR A 294 21.49 14.83 24.89
N GLU A 295 20.17 14.75 24.69
CA GLU A 295 19.31 13.67 25.20
C GLU A 295 19.05 12.58 24.16
N GLY A 296 19.43 12.82 22.90
CA GLY A 296 19.11 11.97 21.77
C GLY A 296 17.71 12.23 21.18
N TYR A 297 17.52 11.89 19.91
CA TYR A 297 16.21 11.97 19.28
C TYR A 297 15.28 10.85 19.80
N PRO A 298 14.02 11.13 20.18
CA PRO A 298 13.12 10.13 20.73
C PRO A 298 12.60 9.17 19.64
N PHE A 299 13.19 7.97 19.56
CA PHE A 299 12.70 6.90 18.69
C PHE A 299 11.70 5.99 19.41
N GLN A 300 10.62 5.63 18.70
CA GLN A 300 9.74 4.55 19.13
C GLN A 300 10.43 3.20 18.90
N THR A 301 10.15 2.23 19.78
CA THR A 301 10.56 0.84 19.59
C THR A 301 9.98 0.33 18.25
N PRO A 302 10.82 -0.16 17.33
CA PRO A 302 10.33 -0.69 16.07
C PRO A 302 9.43 -1.89 16.33
N ARG A 303 8.35 -2.00 15.54
CA ARG A 303 7.45 -3.15 15.55
C ARG A 303 7.28 -3.67 14.13
N MET A 304 7.32 -4.98 13.98
CA MET A 304 6.85 -5.67 12.79
C MET A 304 5.32 -5.65 12.81
N ILE A 305 4.68 -5.19 11.73
CA ILE A 305 3.22 -5.05 11.68
C ILE A 305 2.68 -6.19 10.81
N SER A 306 1.53 -6.78 11.14
CA SER A 306 0.94 -7.88 10.36
C SER A 306 0.55 -7.50 8.92
N TYR A 307 0.49 -6.20 8.63
CA TYR A 307 0.27 -5.60 7.32
C TYR A 307 1.46 -4.74 6.85
N SER A 308 2.61 -4.80 7.54
CA SER A 308 3.85 -4.22 7.01
C SER A 308 4.26 -5.09 5.83
N GLU A 309 3.81 -4.70 4.64
CA GLU A 309 4.51 -4.99 3.41
C GLU A 309 4.85 -6.49 3.24
N ASP A 310 3.80 -7.31 3.41
CA ASP A 310 3.69 -8.72 3.03
C ASP A 310 4.44 -8.97 1.72
N PHE A 311 5.63 -9.57 1.79
CA PHE A 311 6.41 -9.91 0.60
C PHE A 311 6.66 -8.76 -0.38
N SER A 312 6.56 -7.48 0.02
CA SER A 312 6.94 -6.39 -0.88
C SER A 312 8.45 -6.22 -0.85
N ALA A 313 9.07 -7.00 -1.70
CA ALA A 313 10.17 -6.58 -2.55
C ALA A 313 10.40 -5.05 -2.58
N SER A 314 11.62 -4.67 -2.24
CA SER A 314 12.25 -3.39 -2.57
C SER A 314 11.76 -2.79 -3.90
N THR A 315 11.68 -1.46 -3.97
CA THR A 315 11.17 -0.64 -5.08
C THR A 315 11.91 -0.76 -6.42
N GLU A 316 12.95 -1.60 -6.49
CA GLU A 316 13.79 -1.80 -7.68
C GLU A 316 13.71 -3.24 -8.17
N ASN A 317 13.28 -3.44 -9.43
CA ASN A 317 13.08 -4.72 -10.13
C ASN A 317 14.37 -5.52 -10.34
N MET A 318 15.08 -5.80 -9.25
CA MET A 318 16.29 -6.61 -9.21
C MET A 318 15.94 -8.06 -8.84
N PRO A 319 16.75 -9.04 -9.27
CA PRO A 319 16.58 -10.46 -8.89
C PRO A 319 16.50 -10.71 -7.36
N GLY A 320 16.88 -9.74 -6.52
CA GLY A 320 16.75 -9.81 -5.06
C GLY A 320 15.33 -9.59 -4.51
N GLN A 321 14.34 -9.26 -5.34
CA GLN A 321 12.98 -8.89 -4.94
C GLN A 321 12.11 -10.05 -4.41
N GLY A 322 12.53 -11.31 -4.60
CA GLY A 322 11.76 -12.46 -4.09
C GLY A 322 10.49 -12.79 -4.89
N TYR A 323 10.30 -12.21 -6.08
CA TYR A 323 9.33 -12.70 -7.07
C TYR A 323 9.85 -12.55 -8.51
N TRP A 324 9.29 -13.31 -9.43
CA TRP A 324 9.69 -13.36 -10.85
C TRP A 324 8.48 -13.63 -11.73
N TYR A 325 8.40 -12.99 -12.89
CA TYR A 325 7.41 -13.32 -13.90
C TYR A 325 8.06 -14.06 -15.08
N SER A 326 7.35 -15.02 -15.66
CA SER A 326 7.65 -15.57 -16.98
C SER A 326 6.37 -15.73 -17.78
N GLN A 327 6.48 -15.67 -19.09
CA GLN A 327 5.40 -16.09 -19.98
C GLN A 327 5.44 -17.62 -20.12
N ASP A 328 4.27 -18.25 -20.18
CA ASP A 328 4.17 -19.67 -20.50
C ASP A 328 4.27 -19.83 -22.02
N LEU A 329 5.36 -20.44 -22.51
CA LEU A 329 5.59 -20.62 -23.94
C LEU A 329 4.63 -21.64 -24.58
N GLN A 330 4.01 -22.50 -23.77
CA GLN A 330 3.08 -23.54 -24.25
C GLN A 330 1.64 -23.04 -24.30
N ARG A 331 1.31 -21.99 -23.53
CA ARG A 331 -0.07 -21.51 -23.35
C ARG A 331 -0.16 -20.01 -23.56
N GLU A 332 -0.85 -19.63 -24.63
CA GLU A 332 -0.99 -18.24 -25.03
C GLU A 332 -1.63 -17.38 -23.93
N ASN A 333 -1.01 -16.24 -23.63
CA ASN A 333 -1.45 -15.27 -22.62
C ASN A 333 -1.49 -15.83 -21.19
N GLU A 334 -0.83 -16.96 -20.90
CA GLU A 334 -0.60 -17.38 -19.51
C GLU A 334 0.70 -16.79 -18.98
N ILE A 335 0.62 -16.26 -17.76
CA ILE A 335 1.75 -15.71 -17.05
C ILE A 335 2.00 -16.56 -15.80
N LEU A 336 3.24 -16.99 -15.68
CA LEU A 336 3.77 -17.66 -14.51
C LEU A 336 4.37 -16.59 -13.59
N PHE A 337 3.84 -16.49 -12.38
CA PHE A 337 4.35 -15.68 -11.31
C PHE A 337 4.99 -16.57 -10.26
N PHE A 338 6.29 -16.50 -10.14
CA PHE A 338 7.05 -17.27 -9.19
C PHE A 338 7.31 -16.41 -7.96
N VAL A 339 6.79 -16.82 -6.82
CA VAL A 339 7.21 -16.26 -5.54
C VAL A 339 8.40 -17.07 -5.07
N LYS A 340 9.50 -16.38 -4.75
CA LYS A 340 10.63 -16.99 -4.07
C LYS A 340 10.14 -17.39 -2.70
N LEU A 341 10.11 -18.70 -2.46
CA LEU A 341 9.73 -19.21 -1.16
C LEU A 341 10.86 -18.92 -0.16
N PRO A 342 10.53 -18.47 1.07
CA PRO A 342 11.51 -18.47 2.15
C PRO A 342 11.90 -19.93 2.40
N GLU A 343 13.14 -20.25 2.77
CA GLU A 343 13.35 -21.62 3.28
C GLU A 343 12.40 -21.79 4.50
N PRO A 344 11.88 -22.99 4.70
CA PRO A 344 12.25 -24.29 4.13
C PRO A 344 11.59 -24.59 2.81
N MET A 345 10.69 -23.71 2.34
CA MET A 345 9.53 -24.15 1.58
C MET A 345 10.07 -24.61 0.25
N GLU A 346 10.00 -25.91 0.04
CA GLU A 346 10.41 -26.52 -1.20
C GLU A 346 9.36 -26.14 -2.23
N GLY A 347 9.84 -25.42 -3.24
CA GLY A 347 9.04 -25.14 -4.40
C GLY A 347 9.21 -26.26 -5.41
N LYS A 348 8.60 -26.09 -6.57
CA LYS A 348 8.98 -26.91 -7.71
C LYS A 348 10.24 -26.32 -8.34
N GLU A 349 11.18 -27.18 -8.73
CA GLU A 349 12.26 -26.76 -9.61
C GLU A 349 11.65 -26.41 -10.96
N LEU A 350 11.78 -25.13 -11.33
CA LEU A 350 11.27 -24.63 -12.59
C LEU A 350 12.41 -23.94 -13.30
N GLN A 351 12.73 -24.41 -14.50
CA GLN A 351 13.85 -23.89 -15.29
C GLN A 351 13.71 -22.39 -15.60
N ASP A 352 12.48 -21.91 -15.65
CA ASP A 352 12.15 -20.53 -16.02
C ASP A 352 12.31 -19.51 -14.89
N SER A 353 12.60 -19.96 -13.66
CA SER A 353 12.82 -19.06 -12.53
C SER A 353 14.30 -18.91 -12.16
N PRO A 354 14.79 -17.68 -11.88
CA PRO A 354 16.11 -17.47 -11.32
C PRO A 354 16.28 -18.05 -9.91
N PHE A 355 15.18 -18.47 -9.26
CA PHE A 355 15.19 -19.02 -7.91
C PHE A 355 15.25 -20.57 -7.87
N ARG A 356 15.31 -21.26 -9.02
CA ARG A 356 15.44 -22.73 -9.15
C ARG A 356 14.42 -23.50 -8.28
N ILE A 357 14.88 -24.50 -7.51
CA ILE A 357 14.17 -25.40 -6.58
C ILE A 357 13.23 -24.75 -5.52
N ARG A 358 13.09 -23.42 -5.47
CA ARG A 358 12.45 -22.70 -4.36
C ARG A 358 11.44 -21.66 -4.81
N THR A 359 10.56 -22.08 -5.72
CA THR A 359 9.48 -21.24 -6.20
C THR A 359 8.11 -21.82 -5.97
N LEU A 360 7.21 -20.95 -5.53
CA LEU A 360 5.78 -21.19 -5.64
C LEU A 360 5.30 -20.56 -6.95
N PRO A 361 5.04 -21.36 -7.99
CA PRO A 361 4.45 -20.84 -9.21
C PRO A 361 2.96 -20.58 -8.99
N PHE A 362 2.53 -19.38 -9.33
CA PHE A 362 1.15 -19.03 -9.56
C PHE A 362 0.97 -18.86 -11.05
N ARG A 363 -0.01 -19.55 -11.61
CA ARG A 363 -0.42 -19.34 -12.98
C ARG A 363 -1.62 -18.41 -12.99
N PHE A 364 -1.56 -17.37 -13.80
CA PHE A 364 -2.72 -16.55 -14.07
C PHE A 364 -2.84 -16.25 -15.56
N PHE A 365 -4.09 -16.15 -16.00
CA PHE A 365 -4.41 -15.85 -17.37
C PHE A 365 -4.44 -14.33 -17.55
N ASP A 366 -3.61 -13.82 -18.46
CA ASP A 366 -3.70 -12.46 -18.94
C ASP A 366 -4.90 -12.32 -19.89
N TRP A 367 -6.03 -11.96 -19.30
CA TRP A 367 -7.28 -11.78 -20.02
C TRP A 367 -7.38 -10.44 -20.75
N LEU A 368 -6.40 -9.54 -20.59
CA LEU A 368 -6.45 -8.20 -21.15
C LEU A 368 -6.55 -8.21 -22.68
N PRO A 369 -5.74 -8.98 -23.44
CA PRO A 369 -5.85 -9.03 -24.91
C PRO A 369 -7.24 -9.51 -25.37
N ARG A 370 -7.81 -10.51 -24.69
CA ARG A 370 -9.18 -10.98 -24.97
C ARG A 370 -10.23 -9.90 -24.70
N ALA A 371 -10.05 -9.10 -23.66
CA ALA A 371 -10.95 -7.98 -23.37
C ALA A 371 -10.84 -6.87 -24.42
N VAL A 372 -9.62 -6.56 -24.88
CA VAL A 372 -9.36 -5.61 -25.98
C VAL A 372 -10.13 -6.04 -27.23
N ALA A 373 -9.95 -7.29 -27.68
CA ALA A 373 -10.63 -7.81 -28.87
C ALA A 373 -12.15 -7.74 -28.74
N ARG A 374 -12.72 -8.19 -27.61
CA ARG A 374 -14.17 -8.12 -27.34
C ARG A 374 -14.69 -6.68 -27.35
N ASP A 375 -13.93 -5.74 -26.81
CA ASP A 375 -14.33 -4.35 -26.71
C ASP A 375 -14.26 -3.62 -28.05
N ARG A 376 -13.26 -3.94 -28.89
CA ARG A 376 -13.19 -3.45 -30.28
C ARG A 376 -14.40 -3.91 -31.08
N VAL A 377 -14.71 -5.22 -31.07
CA VAL A 377 -15.90 -5.77 -31.76
C VAL A 377 -17.19 -5.11 -31.27
N LYS A 378 -17.34 -4.91 -29.96
CA LYS A 378 -18.51 -4.22 -29.39
C LYS A 378 -18.54 -2.74 -29.77
N ALA A 379 -17.39 -2.09 -29.91
CA ALA A 379 -17.30 -0.70 -30.33
C ALA A 379 -17.76 -0.56 -31.79
N ASP A 380 -17.30 -1.44 -32.68
CA ASP A 380 -17.65 -1.41 -34.09
C ASP A 380 -19.12 -1.75 -34.32
N ARG A 381 -19.67 -2.68 -33.52
CA ARG A 381 -21.13 -2.91 -33.50
C ARG A 381 -21.89 -1.66 -33.03
N ALA A 382 -21.45 -1.01 -31.95
CA ALA A 382 -22.09 0.19 -31.45
C ALA A 382 -21.99 1.36 -32.45
N GLU A 383 -20.92 1.44 -33.23
CA GLU A 383 -20.78 2.44 -34.29
C GLU A 383 -21.74 2.18 -35.46
N ARG A 384 -21.87 0.93 -35.90
CA ARG A 384 -22.88 0.53 -36.90
C ARG A 384 -24.31 0.81 -36.44
N GLU A 385 -24.60 0.68 -35.14
CA GLU A 385 -25.89 1.02 -34.54
C GLU A 385 -26.10 2.53 -34.29
N GLY A 386 -25.21 3.41 -34.77
CA GLY A 386 -25.28 4.87 -34.56
C GLY A 386 -24.99 5.32 -33.11
N LYS A 387 -24.58 4.40 -32.23
CA LYS A 387 -24.29 4.67 -30.80
C LYS A 387 -22.84 5.15 -30.64
N HIS A 388 -22.47 6.25 -31.30
CA HIS A 388 -21.09 6.76 -31.35
C HIS A 388 -20.44 6.98 -29.98
N MET A 389 -21.19 7.48 -28.99
CA MET A 389 -20.65 7.66 -27.64
C MET A 389 -20.31 6.33 -26.99
N ARG A 390 -21.14 5.30 -27.15
CA ARG A 390 -20.85 3.96 -26.62
C ARG A 390 -19.62 3.36 -27.29
N ALA A 391 -19.48 3.53 -28.61
CA ALA A 391 -18.30 3.11 -29.35
C ALA A 391 -17.03 3.77 -28.80
N LYS A 392 -17.02 5.10 -28.60
CA LYS A 392 -15.90 5.84 -27.99
C LYS A 392 -15.53 5.32 -26.59
N LYS A 393 -16.52 5.04 -25.73
CA LYS A 393 -16.29 4.46 -24.39
C LYS A 393 -15.61 3.09 -24.46
N LEU A 394 -16.05 2.25 -25.39
CA LEU A 394 -15.50 0.90 -25.58
C LEU A 394 -14.09 0.95 -26.17
N ARG A 395 -13.82 1.82 -27.16
CA ARG A 395 -12.48 2.04 -27.70
C ARG A 395 -11.50 2.53 -26.64
N PHE A 396 -11.91 3.48 -25.80
CA PHE A 396 -11.09 3.93 -24.67
C PHE A 396 -10.79 2.81 -23.68
N ARG A 397 -11.79 1.98 -23.37
CA ARG A 397 -11.61 0.82 -22.48
C ARG A 397 -10.67 -0.22 -23.08
N ALA A 398 -10.78 -0.49 -24.37
CA ALA A 398 -9.88 -1.37 -25.10
C ALA A 398 -8.44 -0.84 -25.05
N MET A 399 -8.20 0.42 -25.40
CA MET A 399 -6.87 1.03 -25.32
C MET A 399 -6.28 0.94 -23.91
N ARG A 400 -7.09 1.15 -22.87
CA ARG A 400 -6.62 1.02 -21.49
C ARG A 400 -6.19 -0.41 -21.16
N PHE A 401 -6.93 -1.42 -21.61
CA PHE A 401 -6.53 -2.82 -21.38
C PHE A 401 -5.27 -3.18 -22.17
N GLU A 402 -5.10 -2.65 -23.38
CA GLU A 402 -3.91 -2.81 -24.20
C GLU A 402 -2.67 -2.14 -23.57
N ASP A 403 -2.83 -0.95 -23.00
CA ASP A 403 -1.80 -0.27 -22.21
C ASP A 403 -1.40 -1.10 -20.98
N GLN A 404 -2.39 -1.60 -20.22
CA GLN A 404 -2.13 -2.46 -19.05
C GLN A 404 -1.39 -3.75 -19.43
N HIS A 405 -1.75 -4.37 -20.55
CA HIS A 405 -1.05 -5.54 -21.08
C HIS A 405 0.40 -5.18 -21.42
N THR A 406 0.61 -4.08 -22.15
CA THR A 406 1.94 -3.59 -22.52
C THR A 406 2.81 -3.28 -21.29
N GLN A 407 2.23 -2.66 -20.26
CA GLN A 407 2.91 -2.38 -19.00
C GLN A 407 3.32 -3.66 -18.26
N LEU A 408 2.46 -4.69 -18.29
CA LEU A 408 2.74 -5.99 -17.72
C LEU A 408 3.90 -6.65 -18.46
N VAL A 409 3.81 -6.78 -19.79
CA VAL A 409 4.86 -7.39 -20.63
C VAL A 409 6.19 -6.66 -20.47
N ASN A 410 6.22 -5.33 -20.53
CA ASN A 410 7.42 -4.53 -20.29
C ASN A 410 8.04 -4.80 -18.90
N THR A 411 7.22 -5.06 -17.88
CA THR A 411 7.69 -5.39 -16.53
C THR A 411 8.36 -6.76 -16.50
N ILE A 412 7.76 -7.74 -17.18
CA ILE A 412 8.34 -9.09 -17.33
C ILE A 412 9.67 -8.99 -18.07
N GLU A 413 9.69 -8.35 -19.25
CA GLU A 413 10.91 -8.19 -20.05
C GLU A 413 12.02 -7.45 -19.30
N LEU A 414 11.68 -6.44 -18.50
CA LEU A 414 12.65 -5.70 -17.70
C LEU A 414 13.32 -6.59 -16.65
N GLN A 415 12.55 -7.44 -15.96
CA GLN A 415 13.10 -8.39 -15.00
C GLN A 415 14.08 -9.35 -15.68
N HIS A 416 13.68 -9.90 -16.84
CA HIS A 416 14.52 -10.80 -17.63
C HIS A 416 15.79 -10.13 -18.14
N ALA A 417 15.69 -8.94 -18.75
CA ALA A 417 16.84 -8.21 -19.27
C ALA A 417 17.80 -7.78 -18.14
N THR A 418 17.27 -7.38 -16.98
CA THR A 418 18.09 -7.01 -15.81
C THR A 418 18.83 -8.22 -15.25
N TYR A 419 18.15 -9.37 -15.14
CA TYR A 419 18.77 -10.62 -14.70
C TYR A 419 19.88 -11.08 -15.67
N GLN A 420 19.61 -11.05 -16.98
CA GLN A 420 20.60 -11.37 -17.99
C GLN A 420 21.80 -10.43 -17.91
N LEU A 421 21.59 -9.12 -17.78
CA LEU A 421 22.66 -8.13 -17.65
C LEU A 421 23.58 -8.42 -16.45
N VAL A 422 23.01 -8.75 -15.29
CA VAL A 422 23.79 -9.13 -14.10
C VAL A 422 24.58 -10.41 -14.34
N LYS A 423 23.94 -11.43 -14.94
CA LYS A 423 24.59 -12.70 -15.27
C LYS A 423 25.76 -12.53 -16.24
N TRP A 424 25.61 -11.67 -17.25
CA TRP A 424 26.66 -11.39 -18.24
C TRP A 424 27.80 -10.57 -17.65
N LYS A 425 27.51 -9.52 -16.86
CA LYS A 425 28.56 -8.74 -16.18
C LYS A 425 29.46 -9.56 -15.26
N ASN A 426 28.92 -10.63 -14.67
CA ASN A 426 29.65 -11.47 -13.72
C ASN A 426 30.42 -12.63 -14.41
N ARG A 427 30.34 -12.77 -15.75
CA ARG A 427 31.14 -13.73 -16.50
C ARG A 427 32.54 -13.15 -16.74
N LYS A 428 33.57 -14.00 -16.64
CA LYS A 428 34.96 -13.62 -16.93
C LYS A 428 35.14 -13.23 -18.40
N ASP A 429 34.42 -13.91 -19.32
CA ASP A 429 34.45 -13.68 -20.77
C ASP A 429 33.17 -12.97 -21.25
N ALA A 430 32.85 -11.82 -20.65
CA ALA A 430 31.65 -11.08 -20.99
C ALA A 430 31.84 -10.32 -22.32
N ASP A 431 31.03 -10.66 -23.33
CA ASP A 431 30.94 -9.90 -24.57
C ASP A 431 30.49 -8.45 -24.28
N PRO A 432 31.35 -7.44 -24.53
CA PRO A 432 31.07 -6.04 -24.22
C PRO A 432 29.90 -5.48 -25.05
N GLU A 433 29.71 -5.96 -26.28
CA GLU A 433 28.63 -5.52 -27.16
C GLU A 433 27.28 -5.98 -26.62
N LYS A 434 27.19 -7.27 -26.25
CA LYS A 434 25.97 -7.84 -25.65
C LYS A 434 25.61 -7.18 -24.32
N VAL A 435 26.62 -6.81 -23.51
CA VAL A 435 26.40 -6.05 -22.28
C VAL A 435 25.88 -4.64 -22.58
N ALA A 436 26.38 -3.97 -23.62
CA ALA A 436 25.89 -2.66 -24.06
C ALA A 436 24.43 -2.74 -24.55
N GLN A 437 24.11 -3.70 -25.42
CA GLN A 437 22.75 -3.95 -25.90
C GLN A 437 21.77 -4.22 -24.75
N LEU A 438 22.15 -5.05 -23.77
CA LEU A 438 21.32 -5.32 -22.59
C LEU A 438 21.15 -4.08 -21.70
N LYS A 439 22.19 -3.26 -21.53
CA LYS A 439 22.08 -1.98 -20.79
C LYS A 439 21.09 -1.05 -21.47
N GLU A 440 21.18 -0.89 -22.78
CA GLU A 440 20.27 -0.05 -23.56
C GLU A 440 18.83 -0.56 -23.47
N LYS A 441 18.63 -1.88 -23.65
CA LYS A 441 17.31 -2.51 -23.50
C LYS A 441 16.72 -2.25 -22.10
N VAL A 442 17.51 -2.43 -21.05
CA VAL A 442 17.09 -2.15 -19.66
C VAL A 442 16.74 -0.67 -19.49
N GLN A 443 17.53 0.26 -20.04
CA GLN A 443 17.26 1.69 -19.94
C GLN A 443 15.98 2.09 -20.68
N ARG A 444 15.76 1.56 -21.88
CA ARG A 444 14.53 1.74 -22.66
C ARG A 444 13.31 1.22 -21.90
N LEU A 445 13.38 -0.01 -21.38
CA LEU A 445 12.29 -0.63 -20.61
C LEU A 445 12.02 0.10 -19.28
N ARG A 446 13.05 0.64 -18.62
CA ARG A 446 12.86 1.50 -17.43
C ARG A 446 12.12 2.79 -17.75
N LYS A 447 12.35 3.39 -18.92
CA LYS A 447 11.66 4.60 -19.37
C LYS A 447 10.21 4.30 -19.80
N SER A 448 9.96 3.16 -20.45
CA SER A 448 8.61 2.75 -20.87
C SER A 448 7.77 2.16 -19.73
N ARG A 449 8.40 1.75 -18.63
CA ARG A 449 7.69 1.17 -17.48
C ARG A 449 6.83 2.20 -16.78
N THR A 450 5.55 1.86 -16.68
CA THR A 450 4.58 2.60 -15.88
C THR A 450 3.81 1.69 -14.90
N CYS A 451 4.38 0.54 -14.52
CA CYS A 451 3.82 -0.32 -13.47
C CYS A 451 4.58 -0.14 -12.13
N GLY A 452 3.85 -0.13 -11.01
CA GLY A 452 4.43 -0.22 -9.68
C GLY A 452 4.77 -1.67 -9.29
N PRO A 453 5.42 -1.90 -8.13
CA PRO A 453 5.71 -3.25 -7.65
C PRO A 453 4.41 -4.00 -7.32
N SER A 454 4.33 -5.26 -7.75
CA SER A 454 3.19 -6.13 -7.44
C SER A 454 3.15 -6.50 -5.96
N ARG A 455 1.94 -6.77 -5.46
CA ARG A 455 1.69 -7.09 -4.04
C ARG A 455 0.90 -8.37 -3.93
N LEU A 456 1.31 -9.26 -3.03
CA LEU A 456 0.57 -10.47 -2.70
C LEU A 456 -0.22 -10.22 -1.41
N LEU A 457 -1.55 -10.24 -1.49
CA LEU A 457 -2.39 -10.10 -0.31
C LEU A 457 -2.96 -11.47 0.08
N LEU A 458 -2.57 -11.95 1.26
CA LEU A 458 -3.10 -13.17 1.87
C LEU A 458 -4.26 -12.80 2.79
N ARG A 459 -5.45 -13.36 2.54
CA ARG A 459 -6.62 -13.18 3.42
C ARG A 459 -7.36 -14.50 3.57
N ASN A 460 -7.19 -15.14 4.73
CA ASN A 460 -7.73 -16.47 5.02
C ASN A 460 -7.33 -17.46 3.90
N HIS A 461 -8.31 -18.11 3.28
CA HIS A 461 -8.13 -19.04 2.16
C HIS A 461 -7.97 -18.37 0.78
N ARG A 462 -7.75 -17.04 0.70
CA ARG A 462 -7.67 -16.33 -0.58
C ARG A 462 -6.37 -15.56 -0.72
N VAL A 463 -5.62 -15.89 -1.77
CA VAL A 463 -4.48 -15.10 -2.26
C VAL A 463 -4.95 -14.13 -3.32
N THR A 464 -4.56 -12.86 -3.23
CA THR A 464 -4.83 -11.85 -4.26
C THR A 464 -3.53 -11.23 -4.73
N LEU A 465 -3.15 -11.47 -5.98
CA LEU A 465 -2.06 -10.74 -6.64
C LEU A 465 -2.60 -9.39 -7.12
N GLN A 466 -2.03 -8.30 -6.60
CA GLN A 466 -2.31 -6.94 -7.05
C GLN A 466 -1.16 -6.47 -7.95
N ILE A 467 -1.50 -6.12 -9.19
CA ILE A 467 -0.55 -5.55 -10.16
C ILE A 467 -0.96 -4.09 -10.40
N PRO A 468 -0.20 -3.11 -9.87
CA PRO A 468 -0.59 -1.70 -9.97
C PRO A 468 -0.10 -1.07 -11.29
N PHE A 469 -1.04 -0.81 -12.20
CA PHE A 469 -0.78 -0.07 -13.44
C PHE A 469 -0.95 1.44 -13.25
N HIS A 470 -0.11 2.25 -13.88
CA HIS A 470 -0.34 3.69 -13.96
C HIS A 470 -1.42 4.03 -14.98
N PRO A 471 -2.07 5.21 -14.84
CA PRO A 471 -3.05 5.68 -15.81
C PRO A 471 -2.42 5.95 -17.19
N PRO A 472 -3.22 5.83 -18.28
CA PRO A 472 -2.72 6.04 -19.63
C PRO A 472 -2.28 7.49 -19.85
N THR A 473 -1.31 7.69 -20.74
CA THR A 473 -0.80 9.03 -21.04
C THR A 473 -1.81 9.86 -21.81
N ARG A 474 -1.72 11.19 -21.69
CA ARG A 474 -2.60 12.12 -22.42
C ARG A 474 -2.54 11.93 -23.95
N LYS A 475 -1.38 11.54 -24.49
CA LYS A 475 -1.21 11.22 -25.91
C LYS A 475 -2.14 10.07 -26.31
N MET A 476 -2.07 8.95 -25.59
CA MET A 476 -2.91 7.76 -25.86
C MET A 476 -4.41 8.07 -25.75
N VAL A 477 -4.80 8.89 -24.76
CA VAL A 477 -6.19 9.33 -24.63
C VAL A 477 -6.63 10.14 -25.86
N ASN A 478 -5.79 11.06 -26.32
CA ASN A 478 -6.08 11.90 -27.49
C ASN A 478 -6.12 11.09 -28.79
N ASP A 479 -5.29 10.06 -28.93
CA ASP A 479 -5.25 9.20 -30.11
C ASP A 479 -6.59 8.45 -30.28
N VAL A 480 -7.24 8.06 -29.18
CA VAL A 480 -8.53 7.34 -29.20
C VAL A 480 -9.74 8.25 -29.19
N LEU A 481 -9.71 9.32 -28.38
CA LEU A 481 -10.89 10.19 -28.17
C LEU A 481 -10.88 11.47 -29.01
N GLY A 482 -9.80 11.68 -29.77
CA GLY A 482 -9.49 12.92 -30.49
C GLY A 482 -8.89 13.98 -29.57
N LYS A 483 -8.12 14.92 -30.16
CA LYS A 483 -7.71 16.13 -29.43
C LYS A 483 -8.95 16.98 -29.14
N ARG A 484 -9.28 17.14 -27.86
CA ARG A 484 -10.42 17.96 -27.40
C ARG A 484 -9.93 19.24 -26.74
N ARG A 485 -10.62 20.35 -26.99
CA ARG A 485 -10.47 21.59 -26.22
C ARG A 485 -11.34 21.50 -24.99
N TYR A 486 -10.72 21.61 -23.82
CA TYR A 486 -11.42 21.63 -22.54
C TYR A 486 -11.39 23.06 -22.02
N ASN A 487 -12.48 23.79 -22.19
CA ASN A 487 -12.63 25.19 -21.78
C ASN A 487 -13.86 25.44 -20.89
N ARG A 488 -14.77 24.46 -20.78
CA ARG A 488 -16.00 24.61 -20.01
C ARG A 488 -15.83 24.18 -18.55
N SER A 489 -16.76 24.65 -17.73
CA SER A 489 -16.89 24.28 -16.32
C SER A 489 -18.25 23.64 -16.08
N ALA A 490 -18.33 22.75 -15.10
CA ALA A 490 -19.56 22.10 -14.70
C ALA A 490 -19.77 22.21 -13.19
N GLY A 491 -20.98 22.51 -12.76
CA GLY A 491 -21.41 22.41 -11.37
C GLY A 491 -22.12 21.09 -11.12
N ALA A 492 -21.94 20.54 -9.93
CA ALA A 492 -22.50 19.26 -9.55
C ALA A 492 -23.06 19.31 -8.13
N ASP A 493 -24.39 19.24 -8.03
CA ASP A 493 -25.14 19.21 -6.79
C ASP A 493 -25.47 17.77 -6.39
N ARG A 494 -25.46 17.49 -5.09
CA ARG A 494 -25.82 16.17 -4.55
C ARG A 494 -27.22 16.26 -3.96
N GLY A 495 -28.17 15.86 -4.78
CA GLY A 495 -29.56 15.84 -4.40
C GLY A 495 -29.93 14.69 -3.46
N ILE A 496 -31.07 14.88 -2.82
CA ILE A 496 -31.72 13.90 -1.94
C ILE A 496 -32.39 12.79 -2.75
N ARG A 497 -33.05 13.19 -3.85
CA ARG A 497 -33.81 12.32 -4.74
C ARG A 497 -32.95 11.84 -5.90
N VAL A 498 -32.20 12.76 -6.49
CA VAL A 498 -31.25 12.48 -7.56
C VAL A 498 -29.83 12.58 -6.98
N PRO A 499 -29.01 11.51 -7.05
CA PRO A 499 -27.71 11.50 -6.42
C PRO A 499 -26.80 12.64 -6.88
N ILE A 500 -26.73 12.85 -8.19
CA ILE A 500 -25.93 13.92 -8.76
C ILE A 500 -26.73 14.59 -9.85
N VAL A 501 -26.85 15.90 -9.75
CA VAL A 501 -27.31 16.77 -10.83
C VAL A 501 -26.12 17.54 -11.36
N LEU A 502 -25.88 17.44 -12.67
CA LEU A 502 -24.78 18.13 -13.35
C LEU A 502 -25.36 19.26 -14.19
N SER A 503 -24.72 20.43 -14.16
CA SER A 503 -25.05 21.56 -15.03
C SER A 503 -23.77 22.08 -15.70
N VAL A 504 -23.79 22.27 -17.02
CA VAL A 504 -22.67 22.82 -17.81
C VAL A 504 -23.11 24.09 -18.49
N ARG A 505 -22.32 25.16 -18.36
CA ARG A 505 -22.55 26.43 -19.07
C ARG A 505 -21.98 26.35 -20.49
N ASN A 506 -22.84 26.55 -21.50
CA ASN A 506 -22.49 26.40 -22.92
C ASN A 506 -22.03 27.69 -23.62
N GLY A 507 -22.20 28.85 -22.97
CA GLY A 507 -22.09 30.19 -23.58
C GLY A 507 -23.48 30.83 -23.64
N ASN A 508 -23.58 32.17 -23.68
CA ASN A 508 -24.84 32.92 -23.74
C ASN A 508 -25.89 32.57 -22.67
N ASN A 509 -25.48 32.32 -21.42
CA ASN A 509 -26.36 31.89 -20.32
C ASN A 509 -27.16 30.60 -20.55
N GLU A 510 -26.84 29.81 -21.58
CA GLU A 510 -27.46 28.49 -21.77
C GLU A 510 -26.78 27.40 -20.93
N TYR A 511 -27.59 26.53 -20.36
CA TYR A 511 -27.16 25.40 -19.54
C TYR A 511 -27.54 24.06 -20.20
N THR A 512 -26.67 23.06 -20.08
CA THR A 512 -27.05 21.66 -20.30
C THR A 512 -27.01 20.92 -18.98
N ASP A 513 -28.18 20.40 -18.59
CA ASP A 513 -28.37 19.75 -17.31
C ASP A 513 -28.49 18.23 -17.47
N LYS A 514 -27.99 17.49 -16.49
CA LYS A 514 -28.15 16.04 -16.42
C LYS A 514 -28.39 15.58 -14.99
N MET A 515 -29.60 15.12 -14.77
CA MET A 515 -29.95 14.35 -13.57
C MET A 515 -29.51 12.90 -13.76
N LEU A 516 -28.75 12.38 -12.80
CA LEU A 516 -28.30 10.99 -12.77
C LEU A 516 -29.10 10.27 -11.68
N PRO A 517 -30.18 9.54 -11.98
CA PRO A 517 -31.00 8.90 -10.96
C PRO A 517 -30.29 7.72 -10.28
N PHE A 518 -30.73 7.40 -9.06
CA PHE A 518 -30.39 6.15 -8.40
C PHE A 518 -31.07 5.00 -9.17
N GLY A 519 -30.31 4.08 -9.76
CA GLY A 519 -30.88 2.87 -10.35
C GLY A 519 -31.40 1.89 -9.30
N THR A 520 -31.93 0.74 -9.75
CA THR A 520 -32.44 -0.38 -8.93
C THR A 520 -31.47 -0.91 -7.87
N LEU A 521 -30.17 -0.61 -7.99
CA LEU A 521 -29.14 -0.99 -7.01
C LEU A 521 -29.31 -0.31 -5.66
N VAL A 522 -29.92 0.88 -5.62
CA VAL A 522 -30.10 1.65 -4.38
C VAL A 522 -31.28 1.13 -3.58
N GLU A 523 -32.37 0.79 -4.25
CA GLU A 523 -33.50 0.08 -3.62
C GLU A 523 -33.02 -1.21 -2.96
N LYS A 524 -32.26 -2.02 -3.71
CA LYS A 524 -31.65 -3.25 -3.18
C LYS A 524 -30.73 -2.99 -1.99
N ARG A 525 -29.98 -1.88 -2.01
CA ARG A 525 -29.11 -1.47 -0.90
C ARG A 525 -29.94 -1.09 0.34
N ASP A 526 -31.03 -0.35 0.15
CA ASP A 526 -31.90 0.08 1.23
C ASP A 526 -32.63 -1.13 1.87
N THR A 527 -33.15 -2.06 1.07
CA THR A 527 -33.75 -3.31 1.57
C THR A 527 -32.77 -4.12 2.43
N LEU A 528 -31.52 -4.30 1.97
CA LEU A 528 -30.50 -5.02 2.73
C LEU A 528 -30.15 -4.30 4.03
N ARG A 529 -30.19 -2.97 4.04
CA ARG A 529 -29.93 -2.19 5.25
C ARG A 529 -31.06 -2.36 6.27
N ASP A 530 -32.31 -2.32 5.85
CA ASP A 530 -33.43 -2.54 6.76
C ASP A 530 -33.33 -3.91 7.41
N GLN A 531 -32.96 -4.95 6.64
CA GLN A 531 -32.61 -6.26 7.18
C GLN A 531 -31.47 -6.20 8.22
N THR A 532 -30.42 -5.40 7.99
CA THR A 532 -29.35 -5.23 8.98
C THR A 532 -29.83 -4.61 10.28
N ARG A 533 -30.79 -3.66 10.26
CA ARG A 533 -31.30 -3.03 11.49
C ARG A 533 -31.97 -4.07 12.38
N HIS A 534 -32.93 -4.81 11.84
CA HIS A 534 -33.63 -5.87 12.56
C HIS A 534 -32.67 -6.95 13.07
N LEU A 535 -31.72 -7.36 12.22
CA LEU A 535 -30.75 -8.39 12.60
C LEU A 535 -29.78 -7.90 13.69
N SER A 536 -29.34 -6.64 13.62
CA SER A 536 -28.43 -6.04 14.61
C SER A 536 -29.10 -5.93 15.96
N SER A 537 -30.34 -5.43 16.03
CA SER A 537 -31.10 -5.35 17.27
C SER A 537 -31.29 -6.74 17.90
N ARG A 538 -31.63 -7.75 17.08
CA ARG A 538 -31.78 -9.12 17.57
C ARG A 538 -30.44 -9.70 18.08
N ILE A 539 -29.33 -9.44 17.38
CA ILE A 539 -27.99 -9.88 17.83
C ILE A 539 -27.63 -9.20 19.14
N ALA A 540 -27.90 -7.90 19.30
CA ALA A 540 -27.63 -7.15 20.53
C ALA A 540 -28.41 -7.72 21.71
N LEU A 541 -29.71 -7.99 21.53
CA LEU A 541 -30.54 -8.64 22.57
C LEU A 541 -29.99 -10.02 22.95
N MET A 542 -29.69 -10.87 21.98
CA MET A 542 -29.13 -12.20 22.23
C MET A 542 -27.77 -12.14 22.92
N ARG A 543 -26.95 -11.17 22.55
CA ARG A 543 -25.64 -10.94 23.15
C ARG A 543 -25.76 -10.49 24.60
N ASN A 544 -26.62 -9.51 24.89
CA ASN A 544 -26.85 -9.01 26.25
C ASN A 544 -27.43 -10.12 27.14
N ASN A 545 -28.38 -10.90 26.65
CA ASN A 545 -28.95 -12.03 27.39
C ASN A 545 -27.92 -13.13 27.67
N TRP A 546 -26.98 -13.37 26.73
CA TRP A 546 -25.90 -14.33 26.94
C TRP A 546 -24.87 -13.82 27.94
N GLU A 547 -24.37 -12.59 27.74
CA GLU A 547 -23.36 -11.96 28.61
C GLU A 547 -23.89 -11.74 30.04
N GLY A 548 -25.21 -11.56 30.20
CA GLY A 548 -25.86 -11.48 31.52
C GLY A 548 -25.99 -12.83 32.23
N LYS A 549 -26.04 -13.96 31.51
CA LYS A 549 -26.13 -15.32 32.09
C LYS A 549 -24.78 -15.98 32.28
N HIS A 550 -23.85 -15.70 31.37
CA HIS A 550 -22.50 -16.25 31.35
C HIS A 550 -21.57 -15.07 31.11
N GLY A 551 -20.73 -14.73 32.11
CA GLY A 551 -19.86 -13.55 32.06
C GLY A 551 -19.05 -13.44 30.77
N LYS A 552 -18.49 -12.26 30.49
CA LYS A 552 -17.90 -11.88 29.18
C LYS A 552 -16.84 -12.85 28.63
N ASP A 553 -16.19 -13.61 29.49
CA ASP A 553 -15.11 -14.55 29.14
C ASP A 553 -15.62 -15.87 28.58
N TYR A 554 -16.93 -16.16 28.67
CA TYR A 554 -17.50 -17.39 28.12
C TYR A 554 -17.67 -17.32 26.59
N PRO A 555 -17.29 -18.39 25.85
CA PRO A 555 -17.40 -18.41 24.40
C PRO A 555 -18.86 -18.30 23.94
N LYS A 556 -19.10 -17.39 22.98
CA LYS A 556 -20.42 -17.15 22.41
C LYS A 556 -21.01 -18.42 21.76
N PRO A 557 -22.32 -18.66 21.90
CA PRO A 557 -22.95 -19.86 21.38
C PRO A 557 -22.98 -19.86 19.84
N GLY A 558 -22.95 -21.05 19.25
CA GLY A 558 -22.83 -21.23 17.79
C GLY A 558 -23.91 -20.52 16.98
N HIS A 559 -25.15 -20.48 17.49
CA HIS A 559 -26.28 -19.80 16.83
C HIS A 559 -26.12 -18.26 16.82
N LEU A 560 -25.51 -17.66 17.86
CA LEU A 560 -25.19 -16.23 17.91
C LEU A 560 -24.09 -15.91 16.89
N ARG A 561 -23.01 -16.71 16.88
CA ARG A 561 -21.93 -16.60 15.90
C ARG A 561 -22.45 -16.73 14.45
N LYS A 562 -23.43 -17.61 14.20
CA LYS A 562 -24.08 -17.76 12.89
C LYS A 562 -24.81 -16.47 12.46
N LYS A 563 -25.53 -15.81 13.38
CA LYS A 563 -26.20 -14.52 13.09
C LYS A 563 -25.20 -13.38 12.90
N GLU A 564 -24.13 -13.32 13.68
CA GLU A 564 -23.04 -12.34 13.50
C GLU A 564 -22.38 -12.48 12.12
N ARG A 565 -22.08 -13.72 11.68
CA ARG A 565 -21.58 -14.00 10.32
C ARG A 565 -22.57 -13.56 9.24
N HIS A 566 -23.86 -13.82 9.44
CA HIS A 566 -24.91 -13.40 8.50
C HIS A 566 -24.98 -11.87 8.38
N LEU A 567 -24.92 -11.15 9.51
CA LEU A 567 -24.85 -9.69 9.54
C LEU A 567 -23.61 -9.18 8.79
N ALA A 568 -22.45 -9.78 9.03
CA ALA A 568 -21.21 -9.43 8.34
C ALA A 568 -21.31 -9.66 6.81
N ALA A 569 -21.96 -10.75 6.38
CA ALA A 569 -22.19 -11.05 4.96
C ALA A 569 -23.12 -10.03 4.28
N ILE A 570 -24.20 -9.61 4.95
CA ILE A 570 -25.09 -8.55 4.45
C ILE A 570 -24.31 -7.23 4.30
N TRP A 571 -23.52 -6.84 5.31
CA TRP A 571 -22.66 -5.66 5.22
C TRP A 571 -21.62 -5.73 4.09
N GLN A 572 -21.05 -6.90 3.84
CA GLN A 572 -20.17 -7.09 2.67
C GLN A 572 -20.92 -6.87 1.36
N LYS A 573 -22.17 -7.35 1.26
CA LYS A 573 -23.03 -7.15 0.08
C LYS A 573 -23.36 -5.67 -0.12
N ILE A 574 -23.74 -4.96 0.94
CA ILE A 574 -23.96 -3.50 0.93
C ILE A 574 -22.71 -2.77 0.44
N ARG A 575 -21.53 -3.09 0.97
CA ARG A 575 -20.26 -2.47 0.54
C ARG A 575 -19.93 -2.72 -0.94
N ARG A 576 -20.31 -3.88 -1.49
CA ARG A 576 -20.16 -4.18 -2.93
C ARG A 576 -21.12 -3.33 -3.75
N LEU A 577 -22.39 -3.21 -3.32
CA LEU A 577 -23.38 -2.34 -3.97
C LEU A 577 -22.94 -0.87 -3.95
N ASP A 578 -22.46 -0.35 -2.83
CA ASP A 578 -21.93 1.02 -2.74
C ASP A 578 -20.86 1.31 -3.80
N ARG A 579 -19.93 0.35 -3.99
CA ARG A 579 -18.85 0.50 -4.99
C ARG A 579 -19.39 0.46 -6.41
N GLU A 580 -20.38 -0.39 -6.68
CA GLU A 580 -21.00 -0.47 -8.00
C GLU A 580 -21.79 0.80 -8.32
N ILE A 581 -22.60 1.28 -7.37
CA ILE A 581 -23.33 2.56 -7.47
C ILE A 581 -22.33 3.70 -7.74
N ALA A 582 -21.24 3.77 -6.96
CA ALA A 582 -20.21 4.79 -7.15
C ALA A 582 -19.57 4.72 -8.54
N ARG A 583 -19.28 3.52 -9.06
CA ARG A 583 -18.72 3.36 -10.42
C ARG A 583 -19.70 3.77 -11.52
N GLN A 584 -20.98 3.46 -11.38
CA GLN A 584 -21.99 3.81 -12.38
C GLN A 584 -22.22 5.32 -12.43
N ILE A 585 -22.41 5.95 -11.27
CA ILE A 585 -22.55 7.40 -11.14
C ILE A 585 -21.29 8.09 -11.68
N ALA A 586 -20.11 7.68 -11.23
CA ALA A 586 -18.86 8.29 -11.67
C ALA A 586 -18.65 8.17 -13.18
N SER A 587 -18.92 6.99 -13.76
CA SER A 587 -18.83 6.79 -15.21
C SER A 587 -19.78 7.71 -15.95
N ALA A 588 -21.03 7.84 -15.51
CA ALA A 588 -21.99 8.75 -16.13
C ALA A 588 -21.53 10.21 -16.05
N THR A 589 -21.08 10.66 -14.88
CA THR A 589 -20.54 12.01 -14.66
C THR A 589 -19.34 12.32 -15.53
N VAL A 590 -18.34 11.43 -15.54
CA VAL A 590 -17.11 11.59 -16.31
C VAL A 590 -17.43 11.69 -17.81
N TRP A 591 -18.24 10.78 -18.34
CA TRP A 591 -18.56 10.79 -19.77
C TRP A 591 -19.46 11.94 -20.20
N PHE A 592 -20.32 12.44 -19.30
CA PHE A 592 -21.03 13.70 -19.51
C PHE A 592 -20.04 14.87 -19.62
N CYS A 593 -19.12 14.99 -18.66
CA CYS A 593 -18.08 16.01 -18.69
C CYS A 593 -17.21 15.94 -19.96
N GLU A 594 -16.82 14.73 -20.40
CA GLU A 594 -16.05 14.53 -21.62
C GLU A 594 -16.83 14.93 -22.88
N ARG A 595 -18.14 14.67 -22.93
CA ARG A 595 -19.00 15.06 -24.06
C ARG A 595 -19.08 16.57 -24.21
N HIS A 596 -19.13 17.30 -23.09
CA HIS A 596 -19.30 18.75 -23.08
C HIS A 596 -17.99 19.52 -22.91
N GLY A 597 -16.82 18.90 -23.08
CA GLY A 597 -15.52 19.59 -23.03
C GLY A 597 -15.23 20.25 -21.67
N VAL A 598 -15.71 19.65 -20.58
CA VAL A 598 -15.58 20.20 -19.23
C VAL A 598 -14.15 20.01 -18.73
N LYS A 599 -13.42 21.12 -18.55
CA LYS A 599 -12.10 21.15 -17.92
C LYS A 599 -12.21 20.98 -16.40
N THR A 600 -13.18 21.67 -15.81
CA THR A 600 -13.28 21.83 -14.36
C THR A 600 -14.66 21.41 -13.86
N LEU A 601 -14.71 20.51 -12.88
CA LEU A 601 -15.93 20.05 -12.21
C LEU A 601 -15.96 20.56 -10.77
N TYR A 602 -16.95 21.38 -10.44
CA TYR A 602 -17.19 21.91 -9.10
C TYR A 602 -18.20 21.03 -8.38
N LEU A 603 -17.86 20.62 -7.17
CA LEU A 603 -18.69 19.81 -6.29
C LEU A 603 -18.77 20.50 -4.93
N GLU A 604 -19.89 20.43 -4.25
CA GLU A 604 -20.00 20.95 -2.88
C GLU A 604 -19.15 20.19 -1.84
N ASN A 605 -18.59 20.84 -0.83
CA ASN A 605 -17.80 20.19 0.22
C ASN A 605 -18.66 19.74 1.41
N LEU A 606 -19.19 18.51 1.37
CA LEU A 606 -20.03 17.97 2.44
C LEU A 606 -19.27 17.22 3.56
N LYS A 607 -17.96 17.46 3.76
CA LYS A 607 -17.18 16.74 4.79
C LYS A 607 -17.77 16.85 6.21
N ASN A 608 -18.45 17.94 6.51
CA ASN A 608 -19.07 18.20 7.81
C ASN A 608 -20.61 18.21 7.76
N TYR A 609 -21.21 17.79 6.65
CA TYR A 609 -22.66 17.78 6.52
C TYR A 609 -23.23 16.67 7.40
N LYS A 610 -23.84 17.07 8.52
CA LYS A 610 -24.73 16.23 9.28
C LYS A 610 -26.14 16.51 8.77
N PRO A 611 -26.83 15.53 8.17
CA PRO A 611 -28.22 15.70 7.79
C PRO A 611 -29.04 16.09 9.05
N PRO A 612 -30.03 16.98 8.93
CA PRO A 612 -30.85 17.37 10.07
C PRO A 612 -31.55 16.16 10.71
N GLY A 613 -31.88 16.25 12.01
CA GLY A 613 -32.68 15.22 12.70
C GLY A 613 -34.06 15.03 12.06
N GLY A 614 -34.62 13.83 12.14
CA GLY A 614 -35.95 13.50 11.58
C GLY A 614 -35.96 12.93 10.16
N TYR A 615 -34.82 12.93 9.45
CA TYR A 615 -34.72 12.47 8.06
C TYR A 615 -34.38 10.96 7.89
N GLY A 616 -34.49 10.12 8.93
CA GLY A 616 -34.48 8.65 8.86
C GLY A 616 -33.49 7.97 7.87
N THR A 617 -34.03 7.25 6.87
CA THR A 617 -33.28 6.57 5.79
C THR A 617 -32.51 7.54 4.90
N LEU A 618 -33.02 8.76 4.73
CA LEU A 618 -32.55 9.83 3.86
C LEU A 618 -31.17 10.38 4.27
N SER A 619 -30.98 10.60 5.57
CA SER A 619 -29.71 10.99 6.21
C SER A 619 -28.54 10.08 5.81
N TRP A 620 -28.83 8.80 5.54
CA TRP A 620 -27.82 7.81 5.22
C TRP A 620 -27.71 7.49 3.73
N ARG A 621 -28.73 7.77 2.91
CA ARG A 621 -28.54 7.91 1.44
C ARG A 621 -27.51 9.01 1.18
N LEU A 622 -27.53 10.06 2.00
CA LEU A 622 -26.55 11.13 2.04
C LEU A 622 -25.27 10.80 2.84
N SER A 623 -25.10 9.58 3.35
CA SER A 623 -23.95 9.25 4.20
C SER A 623 -22.64 9.52 3.48
N SER A 624 -21.74 10.21 4.17
CA SER A 624 -20.41 10.59 3.68
C SER A 624 -19.64 9.42 3.05
N ASN A 625 -19.82 8.20 3.54
CA ASN A 625 -19.12 7.01 3.05
C ASN A 625 -19.44 6.61 1.59
N LEU A 626 -20.67 6.78 1.10
CA LEU A 626 -20.98 6.52 -0.31
C LEU A 626 -20.47 7.67 -1.18
N TRP A 627 -20.65 8.91 -0.73
CA TRP A 627 -20.24 10.10 -1.47
C TRP A 627 -18.74 10.24 -1.61
N SER A 628 -17.98 9.95 -0.56
CA SER A 628 -16.51 9.90 -0.64
C SER A 628 -16.08 8.88 -1.71
N LYS A 629 -16.71 7.71 -1.77
CA LYS A 629 -16.42 6.72 -2.83
C LYS A 629 -16.78 7.24 -4.22
N VAL A 630 -17.93 7.91 -4.38
CA VAL A 630 -18.34 8.51 -5.66
C VAL A 630 -17.31 9.55 -6.10
N LEU A 631 -16.93 10.47 -5.21
CA LEU A 631 -15.94 11.52 -5.47
C LEU A 631 -14.56 10.95 -5.83
N GLU A 632 -14.05 10.02 -5.04
CA GLU A 632 -12.79 9.31 -5.31
C GLU A 632 -12.84 8.59 -6.66
N THR A 633 -13.97 7.97 -6.99
CA THR A 633 -14.13 7.26 -8.26
C THR A 633 -14.22 8.22 -9.45
N ILE A 634 -14.90 9.37 -9.33
CA ILE A 634 -14.92 10.42 -10.35
C ILE A 634 -13.51 10.95 -10.57
N GLN A 635 -12.79 11.28 -9.49
CA GLN A 635 -11.42 11.77 -9.55
C GLN A 635 -10.52 10.77 -10.30
N TYR A 636 -10.53 9.52 -9.86
CA TYR A 636 -9.75 8.44 -10.47
C TYR A 636 -10.05 8.28 -11.98
N MET A 637 -11.33 8.29 -12.36
CA MET A 637 -11.73 8.15 -13.76
C MET A 637 -11.33 9.36 -14.61
N ARG A 638 -11.46 10.58 -14.09
CA ARG A 638 -11.02 11.81 -14.80
C ARG A 638 -9.51 11.88 -14.91
N GLU A 639 -8.76 11.48 -13.88
CA GLU A 639 -7.29 11.34 -13.93
C GLU A 639 -6.86 10.33 -14.99
N SER A 640 -7.59 9.21 -15.12
CA SER A 640 -7.36 8.21 -16.16
C SER A 640 -7.61 8.75 -17.58
N LEU A 641 -8.32 9.87 -17.73
CA LEU A 641 -8.50 10.58 -19.01
C LEU A 641 -7.47 11.71 -19.20
N GLY A 642 -6.51 11.85 -18.28
CA GLY A 642 -5.45 12.84 -18.33
C GLY A 642 -5.81 14.21 -17.74
N HIS A 643 -6.91 14.33 -16.99
CA HIS A 643 -7.18 15.54 -16.22
C HIS A 643 -6.30 15.59 -14.97
N ARG A 644 -5.48 16.64 -14.84
CA ARG A 644 -4.59 16.83 -13.69
C ARG A 644 -5.41 16.93 -12.40
N ARG A 645 -5.16 16.03 -11.44
CA ARG A 645 -5.93 15.89 -10.18
C ARG A 645 -7.44 15.74 -10.41
N GLY A 646 -7.81 15.10 -11.51
CA GLY A 646 -9.19 14.89 -11.93
C GLY A 646 -9.90 16.15 -12.44
N GLY A 647 -9.31 17.34 -12.37
CA GLY A 647 -9.99 18.60 -12.70
C GLY A 647 -11.17 18.89 -11.76
N ILE A 648 -11.11 18.40 -10.52
CA ILE A 648 -12.19 18.53 -9.54
C ILE A 648 -11.85 19.60 -8.50
N TRP A 649 -12.86 20.40 -8.18
CA TRP A 649 -12.79 21.45 -7.17
C TRP A 649 -13.98 21.33 -6.23
N THR A 650 -13.74 21.61 -4.96
CA THR A 650 -14.79 21.61 -3.96
C THR A 650 -15.16 23.03 -3.55
N VAL A 651 -16.45 23.37 -3.55
CA VAL A 651 -16.97 24.68 -3.13
C VAL A 651 -17.69 24.60 -1.79
N SER A 652 -17.90 25.73 -1.12
CA SER A 652 -18.70 25.77 0.10
C SER A 652 -20.18 25.48 -0.23
N PRO A 653 -20.89 24.63 0.53
CA PRO A 653 -22.32 24.37 0.33
C PRO A 653 -23.23 25.50 0.84
N ALA A 654 -22.69 26.57 1.40
CA ALA A 654 -23.50 27.63 2.02
C ALA A 654 -24.37 28.36 0.97
N TRP A 655 -25.68 28.43 1.23
CA TRP A 655 -26.69 29.17 0.45
C TRP A 655 -26.91 28.73 -1.00
N THR A 656 -26.21 27.70 -1.50
CA THR A 656 -26.32 27.22 -2.89
C THR A 656 -27.72 26.70 -3.24
N SER A 657 -28.46 26.21 -2.26
CA SER A 657 -29.82 25.67 -2.45
C SER A 657 -30.95 26.67 -2.16
N GLN A 658 -30.62 27.88 -1.72
CA GLN A 658 -31.57 28.92 -1.31
C GLN A 658 -31.53 30.18 -2.18
N LYS A 659 -30.45 30.40 -2.92
CA LYS A 659 -30.32 31.53 -3.86
C LYS A 659 -30.84 31.16 -5.24
N CYS A 660 -31.40 32.12 -5.97
CA CYS A 660 -31.76 31.95 -7.37
C CYS A 660 -30.50 32.06 -8.23
N HIS A 661 -30.27 31.11 -9.14
CA HIS A 661 -29.14 31.17 -10.06
C HIS A 661 -29.26 32.31 -11.09
N ALA A 662 -30.47 32.80 -11.35
CA ALA A 662 -30.71 33.87 -12.33
C ALA A 662 -30.45 35.26 -11.74
N CYS A 663 -30.97 35.56 -10.54
CA CYS A 663 -30.91 36.90 -9.95
C CYS A 663 -30.13 37.00 -8.63
N GLY A 664 -29.67 35.88 -8.06
CA GLY A 664 -28.90 35.85 -6.80
C GLY A 664 -29.72 35.99 -5.51
N GLU A 665 -30.98 36.44 -5.61
CA GLU A 665 -31.88 36.64 -4.47
C GLU A 665 -32.36 35.33 -3.82
N LYS A 666 -32.83 35.42 -2.58
CA LYS A 666 -33.38 34.28 -1.84
C LYS A 666 -34.68 33.80 -2.50
N GLY A 667 -34.80 32.50 -2.74
CA GLY A 667 -36.03 31.86 -3.21
C GLY A 667 -36.57 30.82 -2.23
N LEU A 668 -37.67 30.19 -2.66
CA LEU A 668 -38.47 29.25 -1.89
C LEU A 668 -38.40 27.85 -2.52
N ARG A 669 -38.35 26.81 -1.68
CA ARG A 669 -38.53 25.42 -2.12
C ARG A 669 -40.02 25.13 -2.19
N VAL A 670 -40.49 24.58 -3.31
CA VAL A 670 -41.92 24.36 -3.59
C VAL A 670 -42.15 22.91 -4.06
N GLU A 671 -43.37 22.41 -3.90
CA GLU A 671 -43.66 21.00 -4.16
C GLU A 671 -43.76 20.66 -5.64
N THR A 672 -44.51 21.46 -6.38
CA THR A 672 -44.73 21.36 -7.83
C THR A 672 -44.14 22.57 -8.52
N GLN A 673 -43.90 22.46 -9.83
CA GLN A 673 -43.31 23.54 -10.62
C GLN A 673 -44.13 24.84 -10.54
N ASP A 674 -45.46 24.74 -10.53
CA ASP A 674 -46.37 25.89 -10.52
C ASP A 674 -46.69 26.44 -9.12
N SER A 675 -46.24 25.75 -8.06
CA SER A 675 -46.52 26.17 -6.69
C SER A 675 -45.62 27.33 -6.28
N THR A 676 -46.19 28.31 -5.58
CA THR A 676 -45.45 29.44 -4.98
C THR A 676 -45.31 29.32 -3.46
N THR A 677 -45.99 28.35 -2.86
CA THR A 677 -45.99 28.12 -1.40
C THR A 677 -44.77 27.34 -0.95
N GLU A 678 -44.07 27.84 0.06
CA GLU A 678 -42.88 27.20 0.62
C GLU A 678 -43.22 25.84 1.25
N ARG A 679 -42.53 24.80 0.81
CA ARG A 679 -42.56 23.46 1.40
C ARG A 679 -41.15 23.01 1.74
N ARG A 680 -40.96 22.59 2.99
CA ARG A 680 -39.71 22.01 3.45
C ARG A 680 -39.37 20.77 2.61
N ALA A 681 -38.19 20.78 1.98
CA ALA A 681 -37.73 19.75 1.04
C ALA A 681 -38.58 19.59 -0.24
N GLY A 682 -39.17 20.70 -0.72
CA GLY A 682 -39.75 20.79 -2.06
C GLY A 682 -38.77 20.39 -3.18
N GLU A 683 -39.32 19.84 -4.26
CA GLU A 683 -38.59 19.34 -5.44
C GLU A 683 -38.21 20.48 -6.40
N PHE A 684 -39.04 21.52 -6.44
CA PHE A 684 -38.84 22.69 -7.27
C PHE A 684 -38.40 23.89 -6.44
N PHE A 685 -37.88 24.88 -7.14
CA PHE A 685 -37.43 26.16 -6.61
C PHE A 685 -38.18 27.26 -7.35
N TYR A 686 -38.75 28.19 -6.58
CA TYR A 686 -39.42 29.38 -7.07
C TYR A 686 -38.71 30.62 -6.52
N CYS A 687 -38.40 31.57 -7.40
CA CYS A 687 -37.87 32.88 -7.00
C CYS A 687 -38.98 33.94 -7.01
N PRO A 688 -39.36 34.53 -5.86
CA PRO A 688 -40.36 35.59 -5.82
C PRO A 688 -39.94 36.89 -6.53
N HIS A 689 -38.63 37.12 -6.69
CA HIS A 689 -38.10 38.37 -7.24
C HIS A 689 -38.05 38.38 -8.78
N CYS A 690 -37.63 37.28 -9.40
CA CYS A 690 -37.53 37.19 -10.87
C CYS A 690 -38.52 36.23 -11.51
N GLY A 691 -39.34 35.52 -10.72
CA GLY A 691 -40.34 34.56 -11.20
C GLY A 691 -39.77 33.22 -11.67
N GLU A 692 -38.45 33.01 -11.62
CA GLU A 692 -37.80 31.78 -12.11
C GLU A 692 -38.33 30.53 -11.38
N GLN A 693 -38.71 29.52 -12.16
CA GLN A 693 -39.19 28.22 -11.70
C GLN A 693 -38.36 27.10 -12.31
N ILE A 694 -37.65 26.35 -11.46
CA ILE A 694 -36.77 25.27 -11.92
C ILE A 694 -36.67 24.17 -10.85
N HIS A 695 -36.23 22.98 -11.24
CA HIS A 695 -35.91 21.92 -10.28
C HIS A 695 -34.83 22.39 -9.29
N ALA A 696 -35.06 22.19 -7.99
CA ALA A 696 -34.22 22.79 -6.94
C ALA A 696 -32.76 22.29 -6.98
N ASP A 697 -32.56 21.00 -7.27
CA ASP A 697 -31.21 20.43 -7.41
C ASP A 697 -30.48 20.94 -8.68
N VAL A 698 -31.22 21.37 -9.73
CA VAL A 698 -30.62 22.01 -10.92
C VAL A 698 -30.20 23.44 -10.59
N ASN A 699 -31.07 24.21 -9.92
CA ASN A 699 -30.72 25.53 -9.41
C ASN A 699 -29.46 25.49 -8.53
N ALA A 700 -29.39 24.51 -7.63
CA ALA A 700 -28.22 24.31 -6.78
C ALA A 700 -26.96 23.95 -7.59
N ALA A 701 -27.07 23.08 -8.60
CA ALA A 701 -25.94 22.75 -9.46
C ALA A 701 -25.43 23.95 -10.27
N ARG A 702 -26.32 24.84 -10.73
CA ARG A 702 -25.95 26.11 -11.38
C ARG A 702 -25.30 27.08 -10.38
N ASN A 703 -25.85 27.26 -9.18
CA ASN A 703 -25.22 28.07 -8.13
C ASN A 703 -23.83 27.55 -7.71
N ILE A 704 -23.62 26.23 -7.68
CA ILE A 704 -22.31 25.63 -7.39
C ILE A 704 -21.28 26.03 -8.45
N LEU A 705 -21.70 26.16 -9.72
CA LEU A 705 -20.85 26.64 -10.79
C LEU A 705 -20.44 28.11 -10.57
N ASP A 706 -21.40 28.96 -10.18
CA ASP A 706 -21.19 30.40 -10.04
C ASP A 706 -20.48 30.78 -8.73
N SER A 707 -20.72 30.07 -7.63
CA SER A 707 -20.03 30.30 -6.33
C SER A 707 -18.50 30.21 -6.40
N HIS A 708 -17.94 29.62 -7.46
CA HIS A 708 -16.50 29.63 -7.68
C HIS A 708 -15.92 31.02 -7.99
N THR A 709 -16.69 31.94 -8.59
CA THR A 709 -16.20 33.28 -8.92
C THR A 709 -16.03 34.16 -7.68
N GLU A 710 -16.73 33.86 -6.59
CA GLU A 710 -16.74 34.71 -5.40
C GLU A 710 -15.66 34.36 -4.36
N GLN A 711 -15.18 33.09 -4.29
CA GLN A 711 -14.01 32.71 -3.47
C GLN A 711 -13.64 31.22 -3.67
N PRO A 712 -12.52 30.88 -4.33
CA PRO A 712 -12.04 29.50 -4.34
C PRO A 712 -11.50 29.10 -2.96
N SER A 713 -12.32 28.45 -2.14
CA SER A 713 -11.95 28.01 -0.78
C SER A 713 -10.90 26.87 -0.76
N ALA A 714 -10.48 26.34 -1.91
CA ALA A 714 -9.43 25.34 -2.01
C ALA A 714 -8.66 25.41 -3.33
N VAL A 715 -7.32 25.33 -3.26
CA VAL A 715 -6.42 25.13 -4.41
C VAL A 715 -6.72 23.79 -5.12
N ALA A 716 -6.66 23.79 -6.45
CA ALA A 716 -6.91 22.67 -7.37
C ALA A 716 -6.53 21.31 -6.78
N GLY A 717 -7.50 20.40 -6.65
CA GLY A 717 -7.23 19.00 -6.28
C GLY A 717 -6.76 18.77 -4.85
N ARG A 718 -7.37 19.45 -3.87
CA ARG A 718 -7.40 19.00 -2.48
C ARG A 718 -8.71 18.26 -2.17
N THR A 719 -8.79 17.02 -2.63
CA THR A 719 -9.45 15.97 -1.84
C THR A 719 -8.40 15.52 -0.81
N ILE A 720 -8.51 16.01 0.43
CA ILE A 720 -7.79 15.40 1.57
C ILE A 720 -8.55 14.14 1.98
#